data_AF-A0A6B2M3G0-F1
#
_entry.id   AF-A0A6B2M3G0-F1
#
_cell.length_a   1.000
_cell.length_b   1.000
_cell.length_c   1.000
_cell.angle_alpha   90.00
_cell.angle_beta   90.00
_cell.angle_gamma   90.00
#
_symmetry.space_group_name_H-M   'P 1'
#
loop_
_entity.id
_entity.type
_entity.pdbx_description
1 polymer ?
#
loop_
_entity_poly.entity_id
_entity_poly.type
_entity_poly.pdbx_seq_one_letter_code
_entity_poly.pdbx_strand_id
1 'polypeptide(L)'
;MNFYFTWFIVAVALGALGVWLARGYARKFKLFDQPNERSFHNVPTPRIGGIGLLLPVLVVTLLLVGIRNMGYSVYWLGMLLPAVLVALLSFFDDCFDLSRLIRFAGHGVCAILLMLLLRNAWVGAPLPLLGTLLPVPIVALLLFIWITGLTNSYNFMDGIDGISAIQGIVALGGWLSIWFFDPAVSQASGVQQLVMLGILGGLVGFLVLNWAPASIFMGDVGSTFLGFYFAAIPFGATAVGLPFDRALEASVFFVWPFIADASMTFGRRVIHRESIFNAHRSHVYQILAGTFGTRDAGHQFTSVFYGLLALVGVGLYWTGGPLWAKLCVLLWVWLAVVAWTYGLRKNSQLGRSVSTVKGAGDDNSLSQSSSAVSIMPFDIFLSPPELTEAERLNVIKALDSNFIAPVGPQVNEFEEKLASYLQLSELHALNSGTAAIHLGLRALGVGPGDCVICPDLTFIASVNPVRYLGAEPVLVDVSEDNWAIDPDSAREAIRTLKAEGRTVRAMVVVHAFGLPAPMKELMEIADEEGVPVLEDCAGAFGSRIGDQSVGSFGAAAAFSFNGNKVLTTSGGGALYIKDPQRRQAARSWANQGKVAGQIGYEHNTLGYNYKLSNISAAIGLGQLETLDQRLARKAGLFQKYKEAFSGMPEVTMMPEPDYGRNNYWLSCLGVNSSGHAEEIVADLRTHRIEASPMWKPMHQQSLNQDLRYFGIKASNNIHRRFLSLPSGSSLTAEQLEQVCSIVRETLKGR
;
A
#
# COMPACT_ATOMS: atom_id res chain seq x y z
N MET A 1 1.40 43.99 22.79
CA MET A 1 2.29 42.88 22.36
C MET A 1 2.35 41.72 23.36
N ASN A 2 2.54 41.98 24.66
CA ASN A 2 2.62 40.91 25.69
C ASN A 2 1.42 39.96 25.75
N PHE A 3 0.18 40.46 25.59
CA PHE A 3 -1.02 39.61 25.62
C PHE A 3 -1.11 38.64 24.43
N TYR A 4 -0.93 39.14 23.20
CA TYR A 4 -0.96 38.31 21.98
C TYR A 4 0.14 37.24 21.97
N PHE A 5 1.35 37.59 22.42
CA PHE A 5 2.45 36.63 22.52
C PHE A 5 2.16 35.56 23.58
N THR A 6 1.68 35.96 24.76
CA THR A 6 1.27 35.01 25.81
C THR A 6 0.19 34.07 25.30
N TRP A 7 -0.82 34.61 24.61
CA TRP A 7 -1.88 33.83 24.00
C TRP A 7 -1.35 32.82 22.97
N PHE A 8 -0.45 33.23 22.10
CA PHE A 8 0.18 32.34 21.14
C PHE A 8 0.91 31.16 21.82
N ILE A 9 1.70 31.43 22.87
CA ILE A 9 2.38 30.36 23.62
C ILE A 9 1.39 29.40 24.28
N VAL A 10 0.31 29.92 24.86
CA VAL A 10 -0.77 29.11 25.42
C VAL A 10 -1.43 28.25 24.34
N ALA A 11 -1.70 28.82 23.16
CA ALA A 11 -2.27 28.11 22.03
C ALA A 11 -1.35 26.99 21.52
N VAL A 12 -0.02 27.19 21.51
CA VAL A 12 0.96 26.14 21.20
C VAL A 12 0.87 24.99 22.19
N ALA A 13 0.85 25.29 23.49
CA ALA A 13 0.73 24.27 24.53
C ALA A 13 -0.60 23.51 24.44
N LEU A 14 -1.71 24.21 24.24
CA LEU A 14 -3.04 23.62 24.04
C LEU A 14 -3.10 22.77 22.77
N GLY A 15 -2.47 23.21 21.68
CA GLY A 15 -2.38 22.46 20.43
C GLY A 15 -1.61 21.16 20.61
N ALA A 16 -0.43 21.23 21.21
CA ALA A 16 0.39 20.05 21.50
C ALA A 16 -0.34 19.07 22.43
N LEU A 17 -1.00 19.57 23.48
CA LEU A 17 -1.83 18.76 24.38
C LEU A 17 -3.01 18.11 23.65
N GLY A 18 -3.74 18.88 22.84
CA GLY A 18 -4.88 18.40 22.08
C GLY A 18 -4.49 17.30 21.09
N VAL A 19 -3.37 17.45 20.40
CA VAL A 19 -2.85 16.46 19.46
C VAL A 19 -2.32 15.21 20.19
N TRP A 20 -1.69 15.37 21.35
CA TRP A 20 -1.29 14.25 22.21
C TRP A 20 -2.50 13.43 22.70
N LEU A 21 -3.57 14.11 23.16
CA LEU A 21 -4.83 13.48 23.55
C LEU A 21 -5.50 12.77 22.36
N ALA A 22 -5.56 13.43 21.20
CA ALA A 22 -6.13 12.86 19.97
C ALA A 22 -5.37 11.59 19.55
N ARG A 23 -4.03 11.58 19.64
CA ARG A 23 -3.20 10.40 19.36
C ARG A 23 -3.52 9.25 20.32
N GLY A 24 -3.70 9.54 21.62
CA GLY A 24 -4.11 8.54 22.61
C GLY A 24 -5.50 7.96 22.32
N TYR A 25 -6.46 8.82 21.98
CA TYR A 25 -7.82 8.42 21.62
C TYR A 25 -7.85 7.57 20.35
N ALA A 26 -7.15 7.98 19.30
CA ALA A 26 -7.06 7.25 18.04
C ALA A 26 -6.53 5.82 18.24
N ARG A 27 -5.51 5.66 19.11
CA ARG A 27 -4.98 4.34 19.48
C ARG A 27 -6.00 3.48 20.21
N LYS A 28 -6.75 4.06 21.16
CA LYS A 28 -7.78 3.36 21.94
C LYS A 28 -8.92 2.83 21.06
N PHE A 29 -9.36 3.63 20.09
CA PHE A 29 -10.50 3.31 19.21
C PHE A 29 -10.11 2.78 17.83
N LYS A 30 -8.83 2.50 17.60
CA LYS A 30 -8.27 1.98 16.34
C LYS A 30 -8.56 2.87 15.10
N LEU A 31 -8.59 4.18 15.29
CA LEU A 31 -8.74 5.17 14.22
C LEU A 31 -7.39 5.43 13.54
N PHE A 32 -7.02 4.55 12.61
CA PHE A 32 -5.74 4.59 11.93
C PHE A 32 -5.90 4.81 10.42
N ASP A 33 -4.98 5.57 9.84
CA ASP A 33 -4.66 5.50 8.43
C ASP A 33 -4.03 4.15 8.11
N GLN A 34 -4.76 3.25 7.46
CA GLN A 34 -4.18 2.01 6.97
C GLN A 34 -3.32 2.29 5.72
N PRO A 35 -2.02 1.94 5.73
CA PRO A 35 -1.18 2.02 4.55
C PRO A 35 -1.82 1.26 3.39
N ASN A 36 -2.15 1.95 2.30
CA ASN A 36 -2.57 1.31 1.05
C ASN A 36 -1.49 1.56 -0.02
N GLU A 37 -1.65 0.95 -1.21
CA GLU A 37 -0.71 1.11 -2.34
C GLU A 37 -0.48 2.59 -2.75
N ARG A 38 -1.34 3.51 -2.28
CA ARG A 38 -1.35 4.95 -2.57
C ARG A 38 -0.89 5.80 -1.37
N SER A 39 -0.82 5.26 -0.17
CA SER A 39 -0.36 5.92 1.06
C SER A 39 1.15 6.14 1.05
N PHE A 40 1.60 7.35 1.36
CA PHE A 40 3.04 7.60 1.46
C PHE A 40 3.62 7.02 2.73
N HIS A 41 2.85 6.72 3.78
CA HIS A 41 3.25 6.05 5.03
C HIS A 41 3.12 4.53 5.00
N ASN A 42 4.00 3.87 5.76
CA ASN A 42 4.14 2.41 5.79
C ASN A 42 3.70 1.80 7.13
N VAL A 43 3.33 2.64 8.10
CA VAL A 43 2.88 2.23 9.43
C VAL A 43 1.48 2.80 9.64
N PRO A 44 0.52 2.01 10.16
CA PRO A 44 -0.78 2.53 10.58
C PRO A 44 -0.61 3.72 11.50
N THR A 45 -0.93 4.91 10.99
CA THR A 45 -0.67 6.18 11.68
C THR A 45 -2.00 6.77 12.11
N PRO A 46 -2.16 7.20 13.37
CA PRO A 46 -3.40 7.82 13.84
C PRO A 46 -3.93 8.91 12.89
N ARG A 47 -5.22 8.81 12.52
CA ARG A 47 -5.97 9.85 11.79
C ARG A 47 -6.96 10.46 12.76
N ILE A 48 -6.76 11.75 13.09
CA ILE A 48 -7.65 12.70 13.81
C ILE A 48 -6.84 13.84 14.45
N GLY A 49 -5.60 14.10 14.00
CA GLY A 49 -4.77 15.20 14.54
C GLY A 49 -5.43 16.57 14.41
N GLY A 50 -6.30 16.74 13.41
CA GLY A 50 -7.15 17.91 13.20
C GLY A 50 -8.05 18.27 14.38
N ILE A 51 -8.45 17.31 15.23
CA ILE A 51 -9.25 17.61 16.44
C ILE A 51 -8.40 18.40 17.44
N GLY A 52 -7.11 18.07 17.54
CA GLY A 52 -6.17 18.79 18.41
C GLY A 52 -5.99 20.26 18.01
N LEU A 53 -6.13 20.58 16.72
CA LEU A 53 -6.12 21.94 16.18
C LEU A 53 -7.34 22.78 16.62
N LEU A 54 -8.49 22.14 16.86
CA LEU A 54 -9.71 22.83 17.28
C LEU A 54 -9.71 23.17 18.77
N LEU A 55 -8.90 22.51 19.60
CA LEU A 55 -8.89 22.74 21.04
C LEU A 55 -8.49 24.18 21.43
N PRO A 56 -7.39 24.77 20.92
CA PRO A 56 -7.09 26.18 21.15
C PRO A 56 -8.22 27.11 20.70
N VAL A 57 -8.86 26.81 19.57
CA VAL A 57 -9.95 27.61 18.98
C VAL A 57 -11.19 27.61 19.87
N LEU A 58 -11.56 26.44 20.42
CA LEU A 58 -12.67 26.30 21.36
C LEU A 58 -12.40 27.05 22.66
N VAL A 59 -11.19 26.93 23.21
CA VAL A 59 -10.79 27.64 24.42
C VAL A 59 -10.85 29.15 24.22
N VAL A 60 -10.35 29.68 23.09
CA VAL A 60 -10.51 31.11 22.73
C VAL A 60 -11.97 31.49 22.67
N THR A 61 -12.77 30.72 21.94
CA THR A 61 -14.19 31.04 21.74
C THR A 61 -14.91 31.13 23.08
N LEU A 62 -14.66 30.19 23.99
CA LEU A 62 -15.24 30.17 25.34
C LEU A 62 -14.73 31.32 26.22
N LEU A 63 -13.43 31.60 26.22
CA LEU A 63 -12.84 32.71 26.96
C LEU A 63 -13.38 34.06 26.47
N LEU A 64 -13.51 34.23 25.15
CA LEU A 64 -14.03 35.44 24.54
C LEU A 64 -15.51 35.65 24.84
N VAL A 65 -16.35 34.60 24.81
CA VAL A 65 -17.76 34.67 25.22
C VAL A 65 -17.90 35.04 26.71
N GLY A 66 -16.94 34.66 27.55
CA GLY A 66 -16.89 35.03 28.97
C GLY A 66 -16.43 36.46 29.24
N ILE A 67 -15.61 37.06 28.37
CA ILE A 67 -15.07 38.41 28.53
C ILE A 67 -16.05 39.42 27.91
N ARG A 68 -16.98 39.93 28.71
CA ARG A 68 -18.00 40.94 28.31
C ARG A 68 -17.48 42.26 27.70
N ASN A 69 -16.16 42.52 27.70
CA ASN A 69 -15.57 43.82 27.35
C ASN A 69 -14.82 43.88 26.00
N MET A 70 -14.77 42.80 25.21
CA MET A 70 -14.26 42.89 23.84
C MET A 70 -15.44 43.17 22.90
N GLY A 71 -15.42 44.29 22.17
CA GLY A 71 -16.44 44.59 21.16
C GLY A 71 -16.56 43.41 20.19
N TYR A 72 -17.64 42.63 20.32
CA TYR A 72 -17.90 41.45 19.51
C TYR A 72 -18.24 41.88 18.09
N SER A 73 -17.27 41.93 17.19
CA SER A 73 -17.61 41.97 15.76
C SER A 73 -18.19 40.59 15.41
N VAL A 74 -19.47 40.50 15.09
CA VAL A 74 -20.14 39.20 14.78
C VAL A 74 -19.49 38.50 13.57
N TYR A 75 -18.67 39.22 12.79
CA TYR A 75 -17.99 38.75 11.59
C TYR A 75 -16.99 37.61 11.83
N TRP A 76 -16.25 37.60 12.94
CA TRP A 76 -15.32 36.50 13.22
C TRP A 76 -16.05 35.19 13.50
N LEU A 77 -17.21 35.25 14.19
CA LEU A 77 -18.12 34.12 14.36
C LEU A 77 -18.71 33.67 13.03
N GLY A 78 -19.05 34.62 12.15
CA GLY A 78 -19.56 34.34 10.81
C GLY A 78 -18.59 33.55 9.93
N MET A 79 -17.28 33.68 10.14
CA MET A 79 -16.25 32.86 9.49
C MET A 79 -15.99 31.54 10.22
N LEU A 80 -15.87 31.60 11.54
CA LEU A 80 -15.44 30.47 12.35
C LEU A 80 -16.51 29.39 12.47
N LEU A 81 -17.78 29.77 12.62
CA LEU A 81 -18.88 28.83 12.80
C LEU A 81 -19.03 27.87 11.59
N PRO A 82 -19.11 28.33 10.33
CA PRO A 82 -19.16 27.42 9.20
C PRO A 82 -17.90 26.56 9.05
N ALA A 83 -16.71 27.08 9.39
CA ALA A 83 -15.47 26.30 9.37
C ALA A 83 -15.50 25.16 10.40
N VAL A 84 -15.99 25.41 11.61
CA VAL A 84 -16.17 24.37 12.65
C VAL A 84 -17.23 23.35 12.22
N LEU A 85 -18.32 23.76 11.57
CA LEU A 85 -19.33 22.85 11.03
C LEU A 85 -18.74 21.92 9.96
N VAL A 86 -17.86 22.42 9.09
CA VAL A 86 -17.12 21.58 8.13
C VAL A 86 -16.22 20.57 8.85
N ALA A 87 -15.50 21.01 9.89
CA ALA A 87 -14.66 20.11 10.69
C ALA A 87 -15.48 19.00 11.37
N LEU A 88 -16.66 19.33 11.91
CA LEU A 88 -17.58 18.37 12.50
C LEU A 88 -18.15 17.39 11.48
N LEU A 89 -18.49 17.87 10.27
CA LEU A 89 -18.92 17.01 9.17
C LEU A 89 -17.81 16.04 8.76
N SER A 90 -16.57 16.50 8.65
CA SER A 90 -15.40 15.66 8.37
C SER A 90 -15.13 14.65 9.50
N PHE A 91 -15.34 15.03 10.76
CA PHE A 91 -15.21 14.09 11.88
C PHE A 91 -16.27 12.98 11.81
N PHE A 92 -17.49 13.34 11.41
CA PHE A 92 -18.56 12.37 11.21
C PHE A 92 -18.27 11.45 10.00
N ASP A 93 -17.69 12.00 8.92
CA ASP A 93 -17.20 11.22 7.76
C ASP A 93 -16.18 10.16 8.19
N ASP A 94 -15.19 10.55 8.99
CA ASP A 94 -14.17 9.62 9.52
C ASP A 94 -14.77 8.51 10.43
N CYS A 95 -15.92 8.76 11.06
CA CYS A 95 -16.58 7.79 11.94
C CYS A 95 -17.58 6.88 11.21
N PHE A 96 -18.22 7.35 10.14
CA PHE A 96 -19.39 6.71 9.52
C PHE A 96 -19.28 6.49 7.99
N ASP A 97 -18.17 6.87 7.36
CA ASP A 97 -17.88 6.70 5.91
C ASP A 97 -19.00 7.25 5.01
N LEU A 98 -19.16 8.58 5.00
CA LEU A 98 -20.24 9.25 4.27
C LEU A 98 -19.99 9.21 2.76
N SER A 99 -21.08 9.17 1.98
CA SER A 99 -20.95 9.24 0.52
C SER A 99 -20.37 10.59 0.05
N ARG A 100 -19.61 10.55 -1.05
CA ARG A 100 -18.98 11.74 -1.68
C ARG A 100 -19.98 12.89 -1.94
N LEU A 101 -21.23 12.56 -2.27
CA LEU A 101 -22.29 13.56 -2.52
C LEU A 101 -22.76 14.24 -1.25
N ILE A 102 -22.90 13.49 -0.14
CA ILE A 102 -23.31 14.05 1.16
C ILE A 102 -22.24 15.01 1.67
N ARG A 103 -20.97 14.60 1.58
CA ARG A 103 -19.84 15.45 1.99
C ARG A 103 -19.78 16.74 1.18
N PHE A 104 -19.88 16.65 -0.15
CA PHE A 104 -19.89 17.82 -1.02
C PHE A 104 -21.09 18.74 -0.74
N ALA A 105 -22.29 18.16 -0.53
CA ALA A 105 -23.48 18.92 -0.18
C ALA A 105 -23.32 19.65 1.17
N GLY A 106 -22.76 19.00 2.18
CA GLY A 106 -22.49 19.61 3.48
C GLY A 106 -21.47 20.75 3.42
N HIS A 107 -20.39 20.59 2.67
CA HIS A 107 -19.46 21.70 2.38
C HIS A 107 -20.17 22.85 1.65
N GLY A 108 -21.05 22.53 0.70
CA GLY A 108 -21.86 23.50 -0.02
C GLY A 108 -22.81 24.30 0.89
N VAL A 109 -23.48 23.64 1.83
CA VAL A 109 -24.33 24.31 2.83
C VAL A 109 -23.50 25.26 3.70
N CYS A 110 -22.32 24.85 4.15
CA CYS A 110 -21.44 25.69 4.95
C CYS A 110 -20.92 26.90 4.14
N ALA A 111 -20.62 26.72 2.84
CA ALA A 111 -20.21 27.80 1.95
C ALA A 111 -21.35 28.82 1.75
N ILE A 112 -22.59 28.33 1.55
CA ILE A 112 -23.78 29.20 1.46
C ILE A 112 -24.00 29.96 2.76
N LEU A 113 -23.90 29.27 3.90
CA LEU A 113 -24.04 29.88 5.21
C LEU A 113 -23.02 31.02 5.43
N LEU A 114 -21.74 30.79 5.10
CA LEU A 114 -20.70 31.82 5.16
C LEU A 114 -21.06 33.04 4.29
N MET A 115 -21.46 32.82 3.04
CA MET A 115 -21.84 33.89 2.11
C MET A 115 -23.05 34.68 2.59
N LEU A 116 -24.01 34.04 3.27
CA LEU A 116 -25.18 34.70 3.85
C LEU A 116 -24.81 35.51 5.10
N LEU A 117 -24.03 34.92 6.02
CA LEU A 117 -23.60 35.58 7.26
C LEU A 117 -22.74 36.81 6.99
N LEU A 118 -21.93 36.77 5.92
CA LEU A 118 -21.03 37.86 5.52
C LEU A 118 -21.46 38.51 4.21
N ARG A 119 -22.76 38.55 3.92
CA ARG A 119 -23.32 39.11 2.68
C ARG A 119 -22.79 40.51 2.35
N ASN A 120 -22.70 41.36 3.37
CA ASN A 120 -22.27 42.74 3.20
C ASN A 120 -20.77 42.89 2.85
N ALA A 121 -19.98 41.83 3.02
CA ALA A 121 -18.56 41.85 2.71
C ALA A 121 -18.26 41.67 1.21
N TRP A 122 -19.18 41.07 0.44
CA TRP A 122 -18.91 40.71 -0.96
C TRP A 122 -19.96 41.20 -1.95
N VAL A 123 -21.20 41.45 -1.50
CA VAL A 123 -22.25 41.97 -2.39
C VAL A 123 -21.91 43.41 -2.77
N GLY A 124 -21.73 43.67 -4.07
CA GLY A 124 -21.35 44.98 -4.58
C GLY A 124 -19.85 45.28 -4.52
N ALA A 125 -19.02 44.30 -4.16
CA ALA A 125 -17.58 44.43 -4.21
C ALA A 125 -17.03 44.09 -5.61
N PRO A 126 -16.04 44.85 -6.12
CA PRO A 126 -15.39 44.51 -7.38
C PRO A 126 -14.58 43.22 -7.22
N LEU A 127 -14.58 42.39 -8.26
CA LEU A 127 -13.69 41.22 -8.31
C LEU A 127 -12.30 41.62 -8.85
N PRO A 128 -11.22 40.97 -8.36
CA PRO A 128 -9.88 41.16 -8.88
C PRO A 128 -9.82 40.94 -10.40
N LEU A 129 -8.97 41.72 -11.11
CA LEU A 129 -8.73 41.68 -12.56
C LEU A 129 -9.91 42.09 -13.47
N LEU A 130 -11.16 41.90 -13.04
CA LEU A 130 -12.36 42.20 -13.84
C LEU A 130 -12.82 43.66 -13.69
N GLY A 131 -12.51 44.31 -12.57
CA GLY A 131 -12.75 45.74 -12.33
C GLY A 131 -14.21 46.21 -12.42
N THR A 132 -15.14 45.29 -12.63
CA THR A 132 -16.56 45.54 -12.91
C THR A 132 -17.44 44.79 -11.92
N LEU A 133 -18.58 45.40 -11.59
CA LEU A 133 -19.59 44.79 -10.74
C LEU A 133 -20.32 43.71 -11.57
N LEU A 134 -20.00 42.45 -11.29
CA LEU A 134 -20.77 41.34 -11.86
C LEU A 134 -22.13 41.19 -11.15
N PRO A 135 -23.15 40.62 -11.82
CA PRO A 135 -24.38 40.24 -11.19
C PRO A 135 -24.16 39.36 -9.95
N VAL A 136 -24.87 39.65 -8.86
CA VAL A 136 -24.76 38.94 -7.58
C VAL A 136 -24.80 37.41 -7.73
N PRO A 137 -25.66 36.79 -8.56
CA PRO A 137 -25.67 35.34 -8.74
C PRO A 137 -24.36 34.78 -9.32
N ILE A 138 -23.69 35.53 -10.21
CA ILE A 138 -22.43 35.11 -10.83
C ILE A 138 -21.32 35.18 -9.79
N VAL A 139 -21.24 36.27 -9.01
CA VAL A 139 -20.27 36.41 -7.92
C VAL A 139 -20.49 35.31 -6.88
N ALA A 140 -21.74 35.04 -6.50
CA ALA A 140 -22.07 33.97 -5.56
C ALA A 140 -21.60 32.59 -6.06
N LEU A 141 -21.78 32.28 -7.35
CA LEU A 141 -21.29 31.04 -7.95
C LEU A 141 -19.76 30.95 -7.92
N LEU A 142 -19.06 32.03 -8.28
CA LEU A 142 -17.59 32.07 -8.24
C LEU A 142 -17.05 31.90 -6.81
N LEU A 143 -17.69 32.54 -5.82
CA LEU A 143 -17.33 32.40 -4.41
C LEU A 143 -17.66 31.00 -3.88
N PHE A 144 -18.76 30.39 -4.31
CA PHE A 144 -19.08 29.00 -3.98
C PHE A 144 -17.99 28.05 -4.51
N ILE A 145 -17.58 28.22 -5.77
CA ILE A 145 -16.50 27.44 -6.39
C ILE A 145 -15.17 27.70 -5.66
N TRP A 146 -14.88 28.95 -5.28
CA TRP A 146 -13.70 29.30 -4.50
C TRP A 146 -13.66 28.61 -3.14
N ILE A 147 -14.73 28.72 -2.35
CA ILE A 147 -14.80 28.17 -0.99
C ILE A 147 -14.70 26.64 -1.04
N THR A 148 -15.54 26.00 -1.85
CA THR A 148 -15.54 24.53 -1.96
C THR A 148 -14.28 24.00 -2.65
N GLY A 149 -13.78 24.73 -3.64
CA GLY A 149 -12.54 24.42 -4.35
C GLY A 149 -11.33 24.46 -3.42
N LEU A 150 -11.12 25.57 -2.70
CA LEU A 150 -10.00 25.70 -1.78
C LEU A 150 -10.08 24.70 -0.61
N THR A 151 -11.28 24.46 -0.08
CA THR A 151 -11.51 23.43 0.96
C THR A 151 -11.03 22.06 0.49
N ASN A 152 -11.44 21.64 -0.70
CA ASN A 152 -11.06 20.34 -1.25
C ASN A 152 -9.60 20.30 -1.68
N SER A 153 -9.07 21.36 -2.30
CA SER A 153 -7.67 21.46 -2.69
C SER A 153 -6.74 21.34 -1.49
N TYR A 154 -7.06 22.00 -0.38
CA TYR A 154 -6.27 21.89 0.85
C TYR A 154 -6.31 20.47 1.41
N ASN A 155 -7.49 19.83 1.43
CA ASN A 155 -7.62 18.42 1.83
C ASN A 155 -6.76 17.48 0.95
N PHE A 156 -6.75 17.68 -0.37
CA PHE A 156 -5.94 16.86 -1.29
C PHE A 156 -4.43 17.04 -1.11
N MET A 157 -3.99 18.20 -0.64
CA MET A 157 -2.56 18.52 -0.44
C MET A 157 -2.02 17.97 0.90
N ASP A 158 -2.88 17.50 1.80
CA ASP A 158 -2.51 16.87 3.07
C ASP A 158 -2.02 15.42 2.89
N GLY A 159 -0.94 15.24 2.13
CA GLY A 159 -0.45 13.92 1.72
C GLY A 159 0.96 13.54 2.17
N ILE A 160 1.73 14.43 2.81
CA ILE A 160 3.06 14.13 3.38
C ILE A 160 3.26 14.86 4.72
N ASP A 161 4.26 14.42 5.48
CA ASP A 161 4.56 14.91 6.83
C ASP A 161 4.89 16.41 6.84
N GLY A 162 4.15 17.19 7.62
CA GLY A 162 4.40 18.61 7.87
C GLY A 162 3.96 19.59 6.78
N ILE A 163 3.61 19.16 5.55
CA ILE A 163 3.37 20.09 4.43
C ILE A 163 2.18 21.03 4.68
N SER A 164 1.03 20.48 5.09
CA SER A 164 -0.19 21.26 5.36
C SER A 164 0.00 22.18 6.56
N ALA A 165 0.66 21.68 7.61
CA ALA A 165 0.92 22.46 8.80
C ALA A 165 1.85 23.66 8.51
N ILE A 166 2.94 23.46 7.77
CA ILE A 166 3.84 24.55 7.36
C ILE A 166 3.13 25.54 6.44
N GLN A 167 2.39 25.06 5.44
CA GLN A 167 1.61 25.91 4.54
C GLN A 167 0.61 26.77 5.34
N GLY A 168 -0.09 26.17 6.30
CA GLY A 168 -1.04 26.86 7.16
C GLY A 168 -0.37 27.90 8.07
N ILE A 169 0.79 27.59 8.63
CA ILE A 169 1.60 28.51 9.46
C ILE A 169 1.98 29.75 8.65
N VAL A 170 2.53 29.56 7.44
CA VAL A 170 2.92 30.67 6.57
C VAL A 170 1.71 31.48 6.15
N ALA A 171 0.61 30.83 5.78
CA ALA A 171 -0.60 31.51 5.34
C ALA A 171 -1.25 32.36 6.46
N LEU A 172 -1.35 31.81 7.67
CA LEU A 172 -1.82 32.57 8.84
C LEU A 172 -0.85 33.66 9.24
N GLY A 173 0.47 33.46 9.10
CA GLY A 173 1.47 34.52 9.29
C GLY A 173 1.24 35.69 8.33
N GLY A 174 0.96 35.39 7.05
CA GLY A 174 0.57 36.39 6.06
C GLY A 174 -0.70 37.14 6.46
N TRP A 175 -1.75 36.43 6.86
CA TRP A 175 -3.00 37.05 7.31
C TRP A 175 -2.82 37.89 8.59
N LEU A 176 -2.07 37.39 9.59
CA LEU A 176 -1.74 38.15 10.79
C LEU A 176 -0.93 39.40 10.46
N SER A 177 -0.04 39.35 9.46
CA SER A 177 0.68 40.55 9.02
C SER A 177 -0.28 41.64 8.54
N ILE A 178 -1.31 41.29 7.77
CA ILE A 178 -2.36 42.25 7.34
C ILE A 178 -3.07 42.81 8.58
N TRP A 179 -3.48 41.94 9.49
CA TRP A 179 -4.22 42.35 10.70
C TRP A 179 -3.42 43.17 11.71
N PHE A 180 -2.10 43.09 11.71
CA PHE A 180 -1.25 43.91 12.57
C PHE A 180 -0.76 45.18 11.90
N PHE A 181 -0.55 45.17 10.58
CA PHE A 181 0.16 46.24 9.88
C PHE A 181 -0.67 47.00 8.85
N ASP A 182 -1.76 46.45 8.32
CA ASP A 182 -2.61 47.19 7.37
C ASP A 182 -3.55 48.15 8.14
N PRO A 183 -3.49 49.47 7.90
CA PRO A 183 -4.34 50.45 8.58
C PRO A 183 -5.84 50.19 8.41
N ALA A 184 -6.26 49.52 7.33
CA ALA A 184 -7.67 49.24 7.05
C ALA A 184 -8.30 48.26 8.06
N VAL A 185 -7.50 47.39 8.69
CA VAL A 185 -8.01 46.35 9.60
C VAL A 185 -7.33 46.34 10.97
N SER A 186 -6.17 46.96 11.13
CA SER A 186 -5.39 46.97 12.38
C SER A 186 -6.11 47.65 13.55
N GLN A 187 -7.07 48.53 13.27
CA GLN A 187 -7.91 49.20 14.28
C GLN A 187 -9.16 48.39 14.66
N ALA A 188 -9.42 47.27 13.97
CA ALA A 188 -10.55 46.40 14.29
C ALA A 188 -10.33 45.64 15.60
N SER A 189 -11.41 45.07 16.15
CA SER A 189 -11.37 44.27 17.38
C SER A 189 -10.29 43.20 17.35
N GLY A 190 -9.48 43.13 18.41
CA GLY A 190 -8.36 42.20 18.58
C GLY A 190 -8.73 40.71 18.55
N VAL A 191 -10.02 40.40 18.55
CA VAL A 191 -10.57 39.03 18.60
C VAL A 191 -10.09 38.19 17.41
N GLN A 192 -10.10 38.74 16.21
CA GLN A 192 -9.71 38.00 15.02
C GLN A 192 -8.22 37.62 15.06
N GLN A 193 -7.34 38.50 15.56
CA GLN A 193 -5.95 38.19 15.81
C GLN A 193 -5.80 37.05 16.82
N LEU A 194 -6.61 37.02 17.89
CA LEU A 194 -6.57 35.93 18.87
C LEU A 194 -7.02 34.60 18.29
N VAL A 195 -8.08 34.57 17.47
CA VAL A 195 -8.52 33.34 16.78
C VAL A 195 -7.42 32.84 15.84
N MET A 196 -6.84 33.72 15.01
CA MET A 196 -5.76 33.34 14.09
C MET A 196 -4.49 32.89 14.82
N LEU A 197 -4.11 33.55 15.91
CA LEU A 197 -3.01 33.10 16.78
C LEU A 197 -3.32 31.78 17.49
N GLY A 198 -4.59 31.52 17.79
CA GLY A 198 -5.06 30.25 18.34
C GLY A 198 -4.87 29.10 17.34
N ILE A 199 -5.31 29.29 16.09
CA ILE A 199 -5.12 28.31 15.01
C ILE A 199 -3.62 28.15 14.70
N LEU A 200 -2.87 29.26 14.61
CA LEU A 200 -1.42 29.25 14.37
C LEU A 200 -0.69 28.48 15.47
N GLY A 201 -0.99 28.75 16.74
CA GLY A 201 -0.44 28.00 17.87
C GLY A 201 -0.81 26.52 17.81
N GLY A 202 -2.06 26.22 17.45
CA GLY A 202 -2.52 24.86 17.18
C GLY A 202 -1.68 24.14 16.12
N LEU A 203 -1.35 24.80 15.00
CA LEU A 203 -0.53 24.24 13.92
C LEU A 203 0.91 24.02 14.35
N VAL A 204 1.50 24.97 15.09
CA VAL A 204 2.85 24.82 15.64
C VAL A 204 2.90 23.67 16.64
N GLY A 205 1.92 23.57 17.55
CA GLY A 205 1.80 22.46 18.49
C GLY A 205 1.57 21.11 17.80
N PHE A 206 0.78 21.09 16.72
CA PHE A 206 0.58 19.91 15.88
C PHE A 206 1.85 19.46 15.17
N LEU A 207 2.64 20.41 14.66
CA LEU A 207 3.89 20.13 13.94
C LEU A 207 4.89 19.34 14.80
N VAL A 208 4.87 19.51 16.13
CA VAL A 208 5.71 18.74 17.06
C VAL A 208 5.54 17.22 16.88
N LEU A 209 4.33 16.77 16.57
CA LEU A 209 3.99 15.35 16.41
C LEU A 209 3.77 14.93 14.95
N ASN A 210 3.72 15.90 14.02
CA ASN A 210 3.51 15.68 12.58
C ASN A 210 4.77 15.96 11.72
N TRP A 211 5.85 16.50 12.29
CA TRP A 211 7.12 16.64 11.59
C TRP A 211 7.68 15.27 11.18
N ALA A 212 8.34 15.18 10.02
CA ALA A 212 8.82 13.89 9.52
C ALA A 212 9.90 13.30 10.45
N PRO A 213 9.75 12.03 10.93
CA PRO A 213 8.63 11.12 10.66
C PRO A 213 7.39 11.41 11.50
N ALA A 214 6.22 11.57 10.86
CA ALA A 214 4.98 11.93 11.54
C ALA A 214 4.45 10.79 12.44
N SER A 215 3.94 11.16 13.62
CA SER A 215 3.35 10.24 14.59
C SER A 215 1.81 10.28 14.67
N ILE A 216 1.21 11.23 13.94
CA ILE A 216 -0.22 11.47 13.76
C ILE A 216 -0.42 12.33 12.50
N PHE A 217 -1.48 12.06 11.73
CA PHE A 217 -1.87 12.88 10.58
C PHE A 217 -2.97 13.88 10.92
N MET A 218 -2.98 14.99 10.18
CA MET A 218 -3.97 16.04 10.32
C MET A 218 -5.36 15.48 9.98
N GLY A 219 -5.46 14.76 8.85
CA GLY A 219 -6.68 14.09 8.42
C GLY A 219 -7.76 15.07 7.96
N ASP A 220 -8.86 14.54 7.43
CA ASP A 220 -9.92 15.33 6.79
C ASP A 220 -10.47 16.42 7.72
N VAL A 221 -10.61 16.16 9.03
CA VAL A 221 -11.06 17.15 10.03
C VAL A 221 -10.22 18.43 10.00
N GLY A 222 -8.89 18.30 10.01
CA GLY A 222 -8.00 19.45 10.12
C GLY A 222 -7.79 20.15 8.77
N SER A 223 -7.64 19.36 7.71
CA SER A 223 -7.32 19.88 6.38
C SER A 223 -8.53 20.59 5.74
N THR A 224 -9.76 20.09 5.90
CA THR A 224 -10.98 20.76 5.42
C THR A 224 -11.30 22.00 6.24
N PHE A 225 -11.10 21.96 7.57
CA PHE A 225 -11.21 23.13 8.45
C PHE A 225 -10.30 24.27 7.98
N LEU A 226 -9.01 23.99 7.77
CA LEU A 226 -8.05 24.99 7.33
C LEU A 226 -8.38 25.52 5.94
N GLY A 227 -8.64 24.64 4.98
CA GLY A 227 -9.01 25.05 3.62
C GLY A 227 -10.25 25.94 3.58
N PHE A 228 -11.29 25.59 4.35
CA PHE A 228 -12.49 26.42 4.49
C PHE A 228 -12.20 27.74 5.19
N TYR A 229 -11.45 27.72 6.29
CA TYR A 229 -11.11 28.93 7.04
C TYR A 229 -10.29 29.91 6.18
N PHE A 230 -9.28 29.44 5.44
CA PHE A 230 -8.52 30.28 4.50
C PHE A 230 -9.39 30.89 3.38
N ALA A 231 -10.42 30.17 2.93
CA ALA A 231 -11.41 30.72 2.01
C ALA A 231 -12.32 31.77 2.66
N ALA A 232 -12.54 31.68 3.98
CA ALA A 232 -13.45 32.54 4.74
C ALA A 232 -12.81 33.85 5.22
N ILE A 233 -11.51 33.86 5.56
CA ILE A 233 -10.80 35.04 6.08
C ILE A 233 -11.02 36.32 5.24
N PRO A 234 -11.03 36.29 3.88
CA PRO A 234 -11.26 37.48 3.07
C PRO A 234 -12.58 38.20 3.37
N PHE A 235 -13.63 37.44 3.66
CA PHE A 235 -14.95 37.99 3.96
C PHE A 235 -14.93 38.75 5.28
N GLY A 236 -14.29 38.22 6.32
CA GLY A 236 -14.17 38.92 7.59
C GLY A 236 -13.22 40.12 7.52
N ALA A 237 -12.11 40.01 6.77
CA ALA A 237 -11.20 41.14 6.52
C ALA A 237 -11.96 42.31 5.91
N THR A 238 -12.81 42.00 4.94
CA THR A 238 -13.59 43.00 4.20
C THR A 238 -14.71 43.59 5.04
N ALA A 239 -15.37 42.77 5.85
CA ALA A 239 -16.39 43.24 6.79
C ALA A 239 -15.85 44.25 7.81
N VAL A 240 -14.54 44.29 8.05
CA VAL A 240 -13.90 45.25 8.96
C VAL A 240 -13.08 46.35 8.27
N GLY A 241 -13.06 46.38 6.93
CA GLY A 241 -12.53 47.52 6.17
C GLY A 241 -11.51 47.22 5.07
N LEU A 242 -11.01 45.99 4.94
CA LEU A 242 -10.08 45.65 3.84
C LEU A 242 -10.84 45.61 2.50
N PRO A 243 -10.36 46.24 1.42
CA PRO A 243 -10.98 46.07 0.11
C PRO A 243 -11.05 44.60 -0.32
N PHE A 244 -12.21 44.16 -0.84
CA PHE A 244 -12.47 42.75 -1.14
C PHE A 244 -11.49 42.16 -2.17
N ASP A 245 -11.08 42.96 -3.15
CA ASP A 245 -10.09 42.58 -4.15
C ASP A 245 -8.71 42.31 -3.53
N ARG A 246 -8.27 43.17 -2.59
CA ARG A 246 -7.05 42.94 -1.80
C ARG A 246 -7.20 41.74 -0.86
N ALA A 247 -8.39 41.52 -0.31
CA ALA A 247 -8.66 40.36 0.55
C ALA A 247 -8.59 39.05 -0.24
N LEU A 248 -9.14 39.02 -1.47
CA LEU A 248 -9.03 37.88 -2.38
C LEU A 248 -7.60 37.67 -2.90
N GLU A 249 -6.86 38.74 -3.18
CA GLU A 249 -5.43 38.68 -3.53
C GLU A 249 -4.65 37.96 -2.42
N ALA A 250 -4.80 38.38 -1.16
CA ALA A 250 -4.18 37.74 -0.01
C ALA A 250 -4.56 36.25 0.11
N SER A 251 -5.85 35.92 -0.08
CA SER A 251 -6.36 34.56 -0.01
C SER A 251 -5.71 33.62 -1.03
N VAL A 252 -5.50 34.09 -2.26
CA VAL A 252 -4.81 33.33 -3.30
C VAL A 252 -3.31 33.26 -3.00
N PHE A 253 -2.70 34.39 -2.65
CA PHE A 253 -1.25 34.50 -2.54
C PHE A 253 -0.71 33.74 -1.34
N PHE A 254 -1.44 33.65 -0.23
CA PHE A 254 -0.92 33.01 0.98
C PHE A 254 -0.99 31.47 0.93
N VAL A 255 -1.78 30.91 0.01
CA VAL A 255 -1.90 29.46 -0.24
C VAL A 255 -1.56 29.06 -1.68
N TRP A 256 -0.90 29.95 -2.42
CA TRP A 256 -0.67 29.81 -3.85
C TRP A 256 0.03 28.51 -4.27
N PRO A 257 0.99 27.92 -3.53
CA PRO A 257 1.65 26.68 -3.97
C PRO A 257 0.65 25.52 -4.05
N PHE A 258 -0.30 25.47 -3.10
CA PHE A 258 -1.34 24.44 -3.08
C PHE A 258 -2.33 24.63 -4.23
N ILE A 259 -2.72 25.88 -4.51
CA ILE A 259 -3.57 26.20 -5.66
C ILE A 259 -2.87 25.81 -6.97
N ALA A 260 -1.59 26.16 -7.12
CA ALA A 260 -0.82 25.89 -8.32
C ALA A 260 -0.63 24.39 -8.58
N ASP A 261 -0.27 23.60 -7.56
CA ASP A 261 -0.13 22.14 -7.67
C ASP A 261 -1.47 21.45 -7.99
N ALA A 262 -2.53 21.80 -7.25
CA ALA A 262 -3.86 21.25 -7.48
C ALA A 262 -4.38 21.60 -8.89
N SER A 263 -4.21 22.84 -9.35
CA SER A 263 -4.66 23.28 -10.67
C SER A 263 -3.90 22.58 -11.79
N MET A 264 -2.58 22.46 -11.68
CA MET A 264 -1.76 21.76 -12.67
C MET A 264 -2.14 20.28 -12.76
N THR A 265 -2.32 19.63 -11.61
CA THR A 265 -2.71 18.23 -11.53
C THR A 265 -4.08 18.00 -12.15
N PHE A 266 -5.05 18.88 -11.87
CA PHE A 266 -6.37 18.84 -12.50
C PHE A 266 -6.30 19.06 -14.01
N GLY A 267 -5.59 20.11 -14.46
CA GLY A 267 -5.44 20.43 -15.88
C GLY A 267 -4.81 19.30 -16.69
N ARG A 268 -3.76 18.66 -16.16
CA ARG A 268 -3.14 17.48 -16.77
C ARG A 268 -4.16 16.35 -16.97
N ARG A 269 -5.00 16.07 -15.96
CA ARG A 269 -6.01 14.99 -16.03
C ARG A 269 -7.06 15.25 -17.08
N VAL A 270 -7.55 16.49 -17.17
CA VAL A 270 -8.50 16.90 -18.22
C VAL A 270 -7.89 16.66 -19.60
N ILE A 271 -6.62 17.03 -19.81
CA ILE A 271 -5.91 16.82 -21.07
C ILE A 271 -5.78 15.33 -21.42
N HIS A 272 -5.55 14.46 -20.42
CA HIS A 272 -5.34 13.02 -20.61
C HIS A 272 -6.63 12.19 -20.52
N ARG A 273 -7.80 12.83 -20.38
CA ARG A 273 -9.12 12.17 -20.20
C ARG A 273 -9.15 11.18 -19.03
N GLU A 274 -8.36 11.45 -17.99
CA GLU A 274 -8.38 10.67 -16.75
C GLU A 274 -9.59 11.08 -15.91
N SER A 275 -10.24 10.13 -15.22
CA SER A 275 -11.30 10.47 -14.25
C SER A 275 -10.74 11.48 -13.26
N ILE A 276 -11.44 12.59 -13.00
CA ILE A 276 -11.04 13.64 -12.02
C ILE A 276 -11.42 13.28 -10.57
N PHE A 277 -12.23 12.24 -10.38
CA PHE A 277 -12.85 11.88 -9.11
C PHE A 277 -12.12 10.77 -8.32
N ASN A 278 -10.97 10.31 -8.82
CA ASN A 278 -10.15 9.27 -8.20
C ASN A 278 -8.90 9.88 -7.50
N ALA A 279 -8.48 9.32 -6.36
CA ALA A 279 -7.24 9.72 -5.68
C ALA A 279 -5.98 9.27 -6.47
N HIS A 280 -5.01 10.17 -6.70
CA HIS A 280 -3.83 9.91 -7.54
C HIS A 280 -2.52 10.51 -6.99
N ARG A 281 -1.39 9.99 -7.51
CA ARG A 281 -0.02 10.33 -7.10
C ARG A 281 0.75 11.20 -8.13
N SER A 282 0.10 12.22 -8.67
CA SER A 282 0.67 13.05 -9.75
C SER A 282 1.01 14.48 -9.34
N HIS A 283 0.88 14.80 -8.05
CA HIS A 283 1.22 16.13 -7.54
C HIS A 283 2.71 16.40 -7.58
N VAL A 284 3.08 17.66 -7.79
CA VAL A 284 4.48 18.08 -7.87
C VAL A 284 5.16 17.86 -6.52
N TYR A 285 4.48 18.15 -5.40
CA TYR A 285 5.04 17.89 -4.05
C TYR A 285 5.35 16.40 -3.82
N GLN A 286 4.53 15.48 -4.35
CA GLN A 286 4.74 14.04 -4.19
C GLN A 286 5.94 13.56 -5.02
N ILE A 287 6.13 14.12 -6.21
CA ILE A 287 7.32 13.84 -7.03
C ILE A 287 8.57 14.37 -6.30
N LEU A 288 8.51 15.59 -5.79
CA LEU A 288 9.62 16.22 -5.07
C LEU A 288 9.99 15.42 -3.81
N ALA A 289 9.01 15.00 -3.02
CA ALA A 289 9.20 14.19 -1.83
C ALA A 289 9.84 12.82 -2.14
N GLY A 290 9.56 12.25 -3.31
CA GLY A 290 10.16 11.00 -3.77
C GLY A 290 11.56 11.12 -4.39
N THR A 291 12.11 12.33 -4.51
CA THR A 291 13.33 12.59 -5.28
C THR A 291 14.62 12.64 -4.42
N PHE A 292 14.51 12.97 -3.13
CA PHE A 292 15.68 13.17 -2.27
C PHE A 292 15.94 11.98 -1.35
N GLY A 293 17.12 11.36 -1.50
CA GLY A 293 17.76 10.44 -0.55
C GLY A 293 16.82 9.54 0.26
N THR A 294 16.63 9.87 1.54
CA THR A 294 15.72 9.18 2.46
C THR A 294 14.33 9.81 2.44
N ARG A 295 13.29 9.01 2.70
CA ARG A 295 11.90 9.46 2.79
C ARG A 295 11.71 10.69 3.68
N ASP A 296 12.27 10.67 4.89
CA ASP A 296 12.11 11.78 5.85
C ASP A 296 12.80 13.04 5.34
N ALA A 297 13.98 12.91 4.70
CA ALA A 297 14.65 14.05 4.08
C ALA A 297 13.82 14.61 2.90
N GLY A 298 13.21 13.75 2.09
CA GLY A 298 12.30 14.15 1.03
C GLY A 298 11.06 14.87 1.53
N HIS A 299 10.45 14.38 2.61
CA HIS A 299 9.30 15.01 3.26
C HIS A 299 9.68 16.36 3.89
N GLN A 300 10.75 16.40 4.69
CA GLN A 300 11.26 17.63 5.32
C GLN A 300 11.61 18.69 4.27
N PHE A 301 12.37 18.30 3.23
CA PHE A 301 12.74 19.20 2.15
C PHE A 301 11.49 19.75 1.46
N THR A 302 10.56 18.88 1.06
CA THR A 302 9.35 19.29 0.34
C THR A 302 8.50 20.22 1.19
N SER A 303 8.28 19.90 2.46
CA SER A 303 7.46 20.71 3.36
C SER A 303 8.10 22.08 3.61
N VAL A 304 9.41 22.15 3.86
CA VAL A 304 10.14 23.43 3.98
C VAL A 304 10.10 24.21 2.67
N PHE A 305 10.32 23.54 1.54
CA PHE A 305 10.32 24.17 0.22
C PHE A 305 8.96 24.78 -0.12
N TYR A 306 7.85 24.05 0.13
CA TYR A 306 6.50 24.59 -0.04
C TYR A 306 6.22 25.76 0.90
N GLY A 307 6.74 25.74 2.14
CA GLY A 307 6.71 26.88 3.04
C GLY A 307 7.45 28.10 2.48
N LEU A 308 8.64 27.91 1.92
CA LEU A 308 9.40 28.98 1.26
C LEU A 308 8.67 29.52 0.03
N LEU A 309 8.06 28.65 -0.77
CA LEU A 309 7.20 29.07 -1.89
C LEU A 309 6.04 29.93 -1.38
N ALA A 310 5.34 29.50 -0.33
CA ALA A 310 4.24 30.26 0.26
C ALA A 310 4.70 31.66 0.74
N LEU A 311 5.91 31.77 1.31
CA LEU A 311 6.49 33.05 1.71
C LEU A 311 6.72 34.00 0.53
N VAL A 312 7.01 33.50 -0.68
CA VAL A 312 7.08 34.34 -1.89
C VAL A 312 5.75 35.05 -2.15
N GLY A 313 4.62 34.34 -1.96
CA GLY A 313 3.29 34.92 -2.10
C GLY A 313 3.01 35.96 -1.02
N VAL A 314 3.41 35.69 0.23
CA VAL A 314 3.31 36.68 1.32
C VAL A 314 4.12 37.94 0.99
N GLY A 315 5.35 37.79 0.51
CA GLY A 315 6.19 38.91 0.10
C GLY A 315 5.58 39.72 -1.04
N LEU A 316 5.11 39.05 -2.11
CA LEU A 316 4.50 39.70 -3.27
C LEU A 316 3.19 40.45 -2.94
N TYR A 317 2.44 40.01 -1.94
CA TYR A 317 1.27 40.75 -1.48
C TYR A 317 1.66 42.16 -1.01
N TRP A 318 2.75 42.26 -0.25
CA TRP A 318 3.26 43.51 0.30
C TRP A 318 4.04 44.38 -0.70
N THR A 319 4.36 43.86 -1.89
CA THR A 319 4.96 44.69 -2.94
C THR A 319 3.91 45.56 -3.63
N GLY A 320 4.31 46.75 -4.08
CA GLY A 320 3.52 47.52 -5.03
C GLY A 320 3.43 46.86 -6.41
N GLY A 321 2.53 47.36 -7.26
CA GLY A 321 2.37 46.91 -8.65
C GLY A 321 1.02 46.24 -8.95
N PRO A 322 0.67 46.11 -10.23
CA PRO A 322 -0.62 45.57 -10.63
C PRO A 322 -0.72 44.06 -10.40
N LEU A 323 -1.90 43.58 -10.03
CA LEU A 323 -2.16 42.17 -9.71
C LEU A 323 -1.70 41.19 -10.80
N TRP A 324 -1.93 41.50 -12.08
CA TRP A 324 -1.52 40.63 -13.19
C TRP A 324 -0.01 40.41 -13.23
N ALA A 325 0.81 41.42 -12.89
CA ALA A 325 2.26 41.30 -12.89
C ALA A 325 2.73 40.37 -11.78
N LYS A 326 2.12 40.50 -10.59
CA LYS A 326 2.40 39.60 -9.45
C LYS A 326 2.01 38.14 -9.77
N LEU A 327 0.86 37.94 -10.42
CA LEU A 327 0.44 36.61 -10.88
C LEU A 327 1.39 36.02 -11.93
N CYS A 328 1.94 36.83 -12.82
CA CYS A 328 2.99 36.40 -13.76
C CYS A 328 4.26 35.93 -13.01
N VAL A 329 4.65 36.62 -11.93
CA VAL A 329 5.79 36.18 -11.11
C VAL A 329 5.50 34.81 -10.48
N LEU A 330 4.33 34.63 -9.85
CA LEU A 330 3.95 33.34 -9.26
C LEU A 330 3.90 32.21 -10.30
N LEU A 331 3.34 32.49 -11.48
CA LEU A 331 3.31 31.54 -12.59
C LEU A 331 4.73 31.16 -13.06
N TRP A 332 5.61 32.14 -13.20
CA TRP A 332 6.99 31.90 -13.62
C TRP A 332 7.77 31.08 -12.59
N VAL A 333 7.64 31.40 -11.31
CA VAL A 333 8.21 30.61 -10.20
C VAL A 333 7.65 29.19 -10.25
N TRP A 334 6.34 29.02 -10.43
CA TRP A 334 5.73 27.69 -10.52
C TRP A 334 6.26 26.87 -11.70
N LEU A 335 6.34 27.46 -12.89
CA LEU A 335 6.87 26.78 -14.08
C LEU A 335 8.34 26.39 -13.88
N ALA A 336 9.13 27.22 -13.20
CA ALA A 336 10.51 26.89 -12.83
C ALA A 336 10.57 25.72 -11.85
N VAL A 337 9.72 25.70 -10.81
CA VAL A 337 9.60 24.58 -9.86
C VAL A 337 9.23 23.29 -10.58
N VAL A 338 8.25 23.33 -11.49
CA VAL A 338 7.82 22.18 -12.28
C VAL A 338 8.97 21.67 -13.16
N ALA A 339 9.59 22.56 -13.95
CA ALA A 339 10.70 22.18 -14.82
C ALA A 339 11.86 21.56 -14.03
N TRP A 340 12.20 22.16 -12.88
CA TRP A 340 13.24 21.66 -11.99
C TRP A 340 12.88 20.28 -11.42
N THR A 341 11.67 20.12 -10.88
CA THR A 341 11.21 18.86 -10.27
C THR A 341 11.21 17.70 -11.28
N TYR A 342 10.72 17.93 -12.50
CA TYR A 342 10.74 16.92 -13.56
C TYR A 342 12.16 16.66 -14.10
N GLY A 343 13.03 17.67 -14.11
CA GLY A 343 14.44 17.53 -14.43
C GLY A 343 15.19 16.64 -13.42
N LEU A 344 14.94 16.84 -12.12
CA LEU A 344 15.51 15.98 -11.06
C LEU A 344 15.06 14.53 -11.21
N ARG A 345 13.78 14.30 -11.51
CA ARG A 345 13.25 12.95 -11.76
C ARG A 345 13.98 12.26 -12.91
N LYS A 346 14.20 12.96 -14.03
CA LYS A 346 14.94 12.43 -15.20
C LYS A 346 16.39 12.09 -14.83
N ASN A 347 17.08 12.96 -14.10
CA ASN A 347 18.46 12.73 -13.66
C ASN A 347 18.58 11.61 -12.61
N SER A 348 17.61 11.43 -11.72
CA SER A 348 17.60 10.31 -10.77
C SER A 348 17.42 8.94 -11.46
N GLN A 349 16.70 8.90 -12.57
CA GLN A 349 16.54 7.71 -13.41
C GLN A 349 17.78 7.41 -14.25
N LEU A 350 18.49 8.45 -14.71
CA LEU A 350 19.78 8.34 -15.42
C LEU A 350 20.95 8.01 -14.47
N GLY A 351 20.99 8.55 -13.25
CA GLY A 351 22.05 8.31 -12.27
C GLY A 351 22.07 6.88 -11.72
N ARG A 352 20.90 6.24 -11.59
CA ARG A 352 20.79 4.81 -11.24
C ARG A 352 21.25 3.86 -12.34
N SER A 353 21.41 4.33 -13.59
CA SER A 353 21.97 3.52 -14.68
C SER A 353 23.49 3.67 -14.83
N VAL A 354 24.13 4.62 -14.11
CA VAL A 354 25.56 4.94 -14.27
C VAL A 354 26.40 4.55 -13.03
N SER A 355 25.79 4.41 -11.85
CA SER A 355 26.53 4.20 -10.59
C SER A 355 26.83 2.74 -10.20
N THR A 356 26.54 1.73 -11.03
CA THR A 356 26.96 0.33 -10.78
C THR A 356 28.30 -0.05 -11.41
N VAL A 357 29.03 0.91 -11.98
CA VAL A 357 30.37 0.68 -12.54
C VAL A 357 31.32 1.80 -12.09
N LYS A 358 31.90 1.65 -10.89
CA LYS A 358 33.26 2.09 -10.47
C LYS A 358 33.29 2.41 -8.97
N GLY A 359 34.22 1.77 -8.25
CA GLY A 359 34.74 2.28 -6.98
C GLY A 359 34.82 1.25 -5.86
N ALA A 360 35.83 0.38 -5.92
CA ALA A 360 36.43 -0.21 -4.73
C ALA A 360 37.44 0.80 -4.15
N GLY A 361 37.50 0.94 -2.82
CA GLY A 361 38.54 1.70 -2.12
C GLY A 361 38.04 2.47 -0.89
N ASP A 362 38.38 1.94 0.29
CA ASP A 362 38.50 2.49 1.64
C ASP A 362 38.12 3.96 1.90
N ASP A 363 37.27 4.22 2.90
CA ASP A 363 37.73 4.76 4.20
C ASP A 363 36.64 4.75 5.30
N ASN A 364 37.08 4.54 6.53
CA ASN A 364 36.31 4.49 7.78
C ASN A 364 35.95 5.91 8.28
N SER A 365 34.68 6.17 8.57
CA SER A 365 34.21 6.82 9.82
C SER A 365 32.74 7.27 9.71
N LEU A 366 31.80 6.52 10.30
CA LEU A 366 30.44 7.02 10.55
C LEU A 366 29.95 6.59 11.94
N SER A 367 30.07 7.50 12.90
CA SER A 367 29.34 7.46 14.15
C SER A 367 28.00 8.20 14.01
N GLN A 368 26.93 7.40 14.04
CA GLN A 368 25.63 7.64 14.69
C GLN A 368 24.99 9.04 14.62
N SER A 369 23.85 9.17 13.92
CA SER A 369 22.53 8.90 14.52
C SER A 369 21.40 9.36 13.58
N SER A 370 20.67 8.43 12.98
CA SER A 370 19.40 8.69 12.29
C SER A 370 18.35 7.67 12.76
N SER A 371 17.28 8.14 13.40
CA SER A 371 16.17 7.29 13.83
C SER A 371 15.15 7.15 12.71
N ALA A 372 15.52 6.35 11.71
CA ALA A 372 14.58 5.72 10.79
C ALA A 372 13.98 4.48 11.47
N VAL A 373 12.67 4.25 11.39
CA VAL A 373 12.22 2.85 11.21
C VAL A 373 12.55 2.52 9.77
N SER A 374 13.84 2.20 9.60
CA SER A 374 14.33 1.21 8.67
C SER A 374 13.17 0.25 8.35
N ILE A 375 12.84 -0.01 7.07
CA ILE A 375 12.66 -1.42 6.72
C ILE A 375 13.95 -1.98 7.28
N MET A 376 13.96 -2.60 8.47
CA MET A 376 15.20 -3.21 8.92
C MET A 376 15.54 -4.11 7.74
N PRO A 377 16.58 -3.79 6.93
CA PRO A 377 16.92 -4.74 5.90
C PRO A 377 17.23 -5.96 6.73
N PHE A 378 16.42 -6.99 6.52
CA PHE A 378 16.71 -8.23 7.19
C PHE A 378 18.12 -8.58 6.75
N ASP A 379 19.03 -8.73 7.69
CA ASP A 379 20.38 -9.13 7.35
C ASP A 379 20.36 -10.60 6.90
N ILE A 380 19.32 -11.33 7.33
CA ILE A 380 18.98 -12.69 6.93
C ILE A 380 17.52 -12.73 6.48
N PHE A 381 17.28 -12.93 5.18
CA PHE A 381 15.93 -13.06 4.61
C PHE A 381 15.41 -14.50 4.65
N LEU A 382 14.08 -14.66 4.57
CA LEU A 382 13.42 -15.95 4.72
C LEU A 382 13.75 -16.89 3.56
N SER A 383 13.61 -16.43 2.32
CA SER A 383 13.96 -17.20 1.12
C SER A 383 14.21 -16.25 -0.05
N PRO A 384 15.32 -15.49 -0.04
CA PRO A 384 15.66 -14.56 -1.11
C PRO A 384 16.04 -15.32 -2.39
N PRO A 385 15.85 -14.70 -3.58
CA PRO A 385 16.35 -15.27 -4.82
C PRO A 385 17.88 -15.26 -4.84
N GLU A 386 18.46 -16.31 -5.40
CA GLU A 386 19.90 -16.42 -5.64
C GLU A 386 20.16 -16.30 -7.14
N LEU A 387 20.75 -15.20 -7.58
CA LEU A 387 21.09 -14.95 -8.98
C LEU A 387 22.58 -15.23 -9.22
N THR A 388 22.88 -15.83 -10.36
CA THR A 388 24.23 -16.13 -10.84
C THR A 388 24.51 -15.36 -12.13
N GLU A 389 25.69 -15.58 -12.72
CA GLU A 389 26.01 -15.01 -14.03
C GLU A 389 25.12 -15.60 -15.14
N ALA A 390 24.59 -16.82 -14.98
CA ALA A 390 23.76 -17.47 -15.99
C ALA A 390 22.47 -16.69 -16.29
N GLU A 391 21.78 -16.19 -15.26
CA GLU A 391 20.58 -15.36 -15.41
C GLU A 391 20.92 -14.05 -16.11
N ARG A 392 22.02 -13.41 -15.71
CA ARG A 392 22.49 -12.16 -16.30
C ARG A 392 22.75 -12.32 -17.80
N LEU A 393 23.49 -13.37 -18.19
CA LEU A 393 23.80 -13.65 -19.59
C LEU A 393 22.55 -13.97 -20.41
N ASN A 394 21.62 -14.75 -19.87
CA ASN A 394 20.38 -15.07 -20.57
C ASN A 394 19.48 -13.83 -20.74
N VAL A 395 19.42 -12.92 -19.76
CA VAL A 395 18.70 -11.64 -19.90
C VAL A 395 19.36 -10.73 -20.93
N ILE A 396 20.68 -10.64 -20.98
CA ILE A 396 21.39 -9.89 -22.02
C ILE A 396 21.04 -10.42 -23.40
N LYS A 397 21.01 -11.76 -23.61
CA LYS A 397 20.56 -12.36 -24.87
C LYS A 397 19.12 -11.95 -25.25
N ALA A 398 18.22 -11.86 -24.27
CA ALA A 398 16.84 -11.40 -24.51
C ALA A 398 16.79 -9.94 -24.98
N LEU A 399 17.62 -9.08 -24.36
CA LEU A 399 17.72 -7.66 -24.70
C LEU A 399 18.37 -7.45 -26.07
N ASP A 400 19.48 -8.13 -26.35
CA ASP A 400 20.22 -8.02 -27.62
C ASP A 400 19.38 -8.52 -28.81
N SER A 401 18.57 -9.55 -28.61
CA SER A 401 17.66 -10.06 -29.63
C SER A 401 16.37 -9.24 -29.78
N ASN A 402 16.13 -8.28 -28.88
CA ASN A 402 14.91 -7.46 -28.77
C ASN A 402 13.61 -8.26 -28.56
N PHE A 403 13.69 -9.55 -28.22
CA PHE A 403 12.56 -10.35 -27.77
C PHE A 403 12.33 -10.11 -26.28
N ILE A 404 11.63 -9.04 -25.95
CA ILE A 404 11.33 -8.65 -24.55
C ILE A 404 9.89 -8.93 -24.11
N ALA A 405 9.00 -9.19 -25.07
CA ALA A 405 7.57 -9.36 -24.83
C ALA A 405 7.22 -10.81 -24.44
N PRO A 406 5.94 -11.11 -24.12
CA PRO A 406 5.40 -12.48 -23.96
C PRO A 406 5.31 -13.29 -25.27
N VAL A 407 6.38 -13.22 -26.06
CA VAL A 407 6.69 -13.93 -27.30
C VAL A 407 8.21 -13.91 -27.45
N GLY A 408 8.85 -15.07 -27.60
CA GLY A 408 10.28 -15.16 -27.87
C GLY A 408 10.84 -16.57 -27.72
N PRO A 409 12.06 -16.82 -28.23
CA PRO A 409 12.66 -18.15 -28.27
C PRO A 409 12.98 -18.73 -26.88
N GLN A 410 13.30 -17.90 -25.89
CA GLN A 410 13.67 -18.36 -24.55
C GLN A 410 12.46 -18.86 -23.76
N VAL A 411 11.23 -18.45 -24.11
CA VAL A 411 10.02 -19.04 -23.55
C VAL A 411 9.92 -20.51 -23.94
N ASN A 412 10.10 -20.83 -25.22
CA ASN A 412 10.06 -22.21 -25.71
C ASN A 412 11.17 -23.06 -25.09
N GLU A 413 12.41 -22.54 -25.08
CA GLU A 413 13.54 -23.23 -24.46
C GLU A 413 13.29 -23.49 -22.97
N PHE A 414 12.68 -22.53 -22.25
CA PHE A 414 12.36 -22.70 -20.85
C PHE A 414 11.28 -23.77 -20.62
N GLU A 415 10.22 -23.78 -21.44
CA GLU A 415 9.19 -24.82 -21.40
C GLU A 415 9.78 -26.22 -21.64
N GLU A 416 10.66 -26.36 -22.64
CA GLU A 416 11.34 -27.61 -22.99
C GLU A 416 12.23 -28.12 -21.83
N LYS A 417 13.08 -27.24 -21.26
CA LYS A 417 13.95 -27.63 -20.14
C LYS A 417 13.17 -27.95 -18.87
N LEU A 418 12.09 -27.23 -18.59
CA LEU A 418 11.21 -27.53 -17.46
C LEU A 418 10.55 -28.91 -17.63
N ALA A 419 9.98 -29.18 -18.81
CA ALA A 419 9.35 -30.45 -19.10
C ALA A 419 10.34 -31.62 -18.96
N SER A 420 11.55 -31.44 -19.51
CA SER A 420 12.63 -32.43 -19.39
C SER A 420 13.04 -32.67 -17.93
N TYR A 421 13.24 -31.62 -17.13
CA TYR A 421 13.64 -31.73 -15.72
C TYR A 421 12.59 -32.47 -14.88
N LEU A 422 11.31 -32.16 -15.11
CA LEU A 422 10.17 -32.78 -14.40
C LEU A 422 9.78 -34.15 -14.98
N GLN A 423 10.39 -34.57 -16.10
CA GLN A 423 10.02 -35.77 -16.86
C GLN A 423 8.54 -35.76 -17.29
N LEU A 424 8.04 -34.59 -17.66
CA LEU A 424 6.69 -34.37 -18.20
C LEU A 424 6.76 -34.23 -19.72
N SER A 425 5.62 -34.34 -20.41
CA SER A 425 5.57 -34.18 -21.86
C SER A 425 5.74 -32.73 -22.31
N GLU A 426 4.66 -31.97 -22.41
CA GLU A 426 4.72 -30.53 -22.73
C GLU A 426 3.97 -29.77 -21.64
N LEU A 427 4.52 -28.62 -21.26
CA LEU A 427 3.91 -27.70 -20.30
C LEU A 427 3.92 -26.28 -20.87
N HIS A 428 3.17 -25.38 -20.24
CA HIS A 428 3.04 -24.00 -20.68
C HIS A 428 3.49 -23.03 -19.59
N ALA A 429 4.43 -22.15 -19.93
CA ALA A 429 4.91 -21.10 -19.07
C ALA A 429 3.92 -19.94 -19.01
N LEU A 430 3.55 -19.55 -17.80
CA LEU A 430 2.55 -18.53 -17.50
C LEU A 430 3.15 -17.45 -16.60
N ASN A 431 2.49 -16.30 -16.51
CA ASN A 431 2.95 -15.17 -15.72
C ASN A 431 2.83 -15.36 -14.19
N SER A 432 2.15 -16.42 -13.73
CA SER A 432 2.00 -16.75 -12.31
C SER A 432 1.55 -18.20 -12.09
N GLY A 433 1.82 -18.75 -10.90
CA GLY A 433 1.24 -20.03 -10.48
C GLY A 433 -0.29 -19.96 -10.32
N THR A 434 -0.83 -18.83 -9.91
CA THR A 434 -2.29 -18.61 -9.83
C THR A 434 -2.95 -18.74 -11.20
N ALA A 435 -2.34 -18.21 -12.26
CA ALA A 435 -2.82 -18.40 -13.63
C ALA A 435 -2.80 -19.88 -14.05
N ALA A 436 -1.78 -20.63 -13.64
CA ALA A 436 -1.70 -22.07 -13.91
C ALA A 436 -2.82 -22.85 -13.22
N ILE A 437 -3.09 -22.60 -11.94
CA ILE A 437 -4.19 -23.23 -11.20
C ILE A 437 -5.53 -22.88 -11.85
N HIS A 438 -5.76 -21.61 -12.19
CA HIS A 438 -6.98 -21.15 -12.85
C HIS A 438 -7.25 -21.87 -14.17
N LEU A 439 -6.27 -21.89 -15.08
CA LEU A 439 -6.42 -22.56 -16.37
C LEU A 439 -6.49 -24.08 -16.24
N GLY A 440 -5.78 -24.67 -15.27
CA GLY A 440 -5.85 -26.10 -14.97
C GLY A 440 -7.24 -26.53 -14.50
N LEU A 441 -7.85 -25.81 -13.54
CA LEU A 441 -9.22 -26.08 -13.10
C LEU A 441 -10.23 -25.93 -14.25
N ARG A 442 -10.09 -24.88 -15.06
CA ARG A 442 -10.93 -24.69 -16.26
C ARG A 442 -10.79 -25.86 -17.24
N ALA A 443 -9.56 -26.36 -17.44
CA ALA A 443 -9.30 -27.52 -18.29
C ALA A 443 -9.89 -28.82 -17.73
N LEU A 444 -10.06 -28.93 -16.41
CA LEU A 444 -10.79 -30.03 -15.76
C LEU A 444 -12.32 -29.86 -15.84
N GLY A 445 -12.81 -28.76 -16.42
CA GLY A 445 -14.23 -28.50 -16.62
C GLY A 445 -14.91 -27.81 -15.43
N VAL A 446 -14.14 -27.24 -14.50
CA VAL A 446 -14.67 -26.47 -13.37
C VAL A 446 -15.40 -25.23 -13.88
N GLY A 447 -16.65 -25.09 -13.44
CA GLY A 447 -17.48 -23.92 -13.74
C GLY A 447 -18.59 -23.69 -12.70
N PRO A 448 -19.55 -22.80 -13.01
CA PRO A 448 -20.62 -22.46 -12.09
C PRO A 448 -21.43 -23.67 -11.63
N GLY A 449 -21.65 -23.77 -10.31
CA GLY A 449 -22.41 -24.85 -9.68
C GLY A 449 -21.58 -26.10 -9.31
N ASP A 450 -20.34 -26.21 -9.77
CA ASP A 450 -19.44 -27.28 -9.34
C ASP A 450 -18.84 -27.00 -7.95
N CYS A 451 -18.44 -28.07 -7.27
CA CYS A 451 -17.62 -28.05 -6.06
C CYS A 451 -16.18 -28.45 -6.40
N VAL A 452 -15.21 -27.81 -5.74
CA VAL A 452 -13.79 -28.20 -5.81
C VAL A 452 -13.26 -28.41 -4.40
N ILE A 453 -12.74 -29.62 -4.15
CA ILE A 453 -12.10 -29.96 -2.88
C ILE A 453 -10.76 -29.23 -2.78
N CYS A 454 -10.53 -28.50 -1.70
CA CYS A 454 -9.32 -27.71 -1.46
C CYS A 454 -8.78 -27.95 -0.04
N PRO A 455 -7.45 -27.95 0.16
CA PRO A 455 -6.88 -28.07 1.50
C PRO A 455 -7.10 -26.80 2.30
N ASP A 456 -7.30 -26.96 3.60
CA ASP A 456 -7.50 -25.86 4.53
C ASP A 456 -6.18 -25.17 4.91
N LEU A 457 -5.06 -25.90 4.96
CA LEU A 457 -3.73 -25.33 5.18
C LEU A 457 -3.00 -25.13 3.84
N THR A 458 -3.18 -23.96 3.22
CA THR A 458 -2.50 -23.62 1.96
C THR A 458 -2.31 -22.10 1.82
N PHE A 459 -1.66 -21.65 0.74
CA PHE A 459 -1.71 -20.27 0.29
C PHE A 459 -3.02 -20.02 -0.48
N ILE A 460 -3.62 -18.84 -0.31
CA ILE A 460 -4.97 -18.54 -0.84
C ILE A 460 -5.11 -18.68 -2.36
N ALA A 461 -4.00 -18.62 -3.10
CA ALA A 461 -3.98 -18.81 -4.54
C ALA A 461 -4.34 -20.24 -4.99
N SER A 462 -4.35 -21.23 -4.10
CA SER A 462 -4.88 -22.58 -4.40
C SER A 462 -6.41 -22.62 -4.39
N VAL A 463 -7.05 -21.69 -3.66
CA VAL A 463 -8.51 -21.67 -3.43
C VAL A 463 -9.22 -20.63 -4.32
N ASN A 464 -8.66 -19.42 -4.42
CA ASN A 464 -9.27 -18.32 -5.16
C ASN A 464 -9.63 -18.66 -6.63
N PRO A 465 -8.82 -19.41 -7.40
CA PRO A 465 -9.15 -19.77 -8.77
C PRO A 465 -10.45 -20.56 -8.95
N VAL A 466 -10.88 -21.29 -7.91
CA VAL A 466 -12.19 -21.95 -7.91
C VAL A 466 -13.31 -20.90 -8.01
N ARG A 467 -13.23 -19.82 -7.22
CA ARG A 467 -14.20 -18.72 -7.25
C ARG A 467 -14.11 -17.89 -8.53
N TYR A 468 -12.94 -17.78 -9.15
CA TYR A 468 -12.79 -17.10 -10.45
C TYR A 468 -13.63 -17.77 -11.54
N LEU A 469 -13.84 -19.08 -11.44
CA LEU A 469 -14.65 -19.89 -12.36
C LEU A 469 -16.13 -19.99 -11.93
N GLY A 470 -16.54 -19.33 -10.84
CA GLY A 470 -17.89 -19.40 -10.30
C GLY A 470 -18.23 -20.71 -9.57
N ALA A 471 -17.25 -21.56 -9.30
CA ALA A 471 -17.41 -22.79 -8.53
C ALA A 471 -17.30 -22.53 -7.02
N GLU A 472 -17.74 -23.49 -6.21
CA GLU A 472 -17.64 -23.46 -4.75
C GLU A 472 -16.40 -24.23 -4.26
N PRO A 473 -15.46 -23.56 -3.57
CA PRO A 473 -14.41 -24.28 -2.85
C PRO A 473 -14.98 -24.95 -1.60
N VAL A 474 -14.67 -26.23 -1.42
CA VAL A 474 -14.99 -26.99 -0.21
C VAL A 474 -13.68 -27.30 0.50
N LEU A 475 -13.55 -26.84 1.73
CA LEU A 475 -12.33 -26.98 2.51
C LEU A 475 -12.28 -28.36 3.18
N VAL A 476 -11.12 -28.99 3.09
CA VAL A 476 -10.81 -30.24 3.77
C VAL A 476 -9.54 -30.01 4.58
N ASP A 477 -9.54 -30.52 5.80
CA ASP A 477 -8.40 -30.45 6.70
C ASP A 477 -7.15 -31.17 6.15
N VAL A 478 -6.02 -31.00 6.83
CA VAL A 478 -4.76 -31.62 6.47
C VAL A 478 -4.32 -32.66 7.50
N SER A 479 -3.50 -33.62 7.09
CA SER A 479 -2.86 -34.56 8.01
C SER A 479 -1.70 -33.90 8.76
N GLU A 480 -1.52 -34.20 10.05
CA GLU A 480 -0.38 -33.71 10.84
C GLU A 480 0.96 -34.30 10.37
N ASP A 481 0.95 -35.47 9.72
CA ASP A 481 2.15 -36.22 9.33
C ASP A 481 2.76 -35.77 8.01
N ASN A 482 2.01 -35.05 7.17
CA ASN A 482 2.48 -34.63 5.85
C ASN A 482 2.00 -33.24 5.41
N TRP A 483 1.05 -32.64 6.14
CA TRP A 483 0.48 -31.31 5.90
C TRP A 483 -0.24 -31.14 4.56
N ALA A 484 -0.51 -32.23 3.85
CA ALA A 484 -1.39 -32.26 2.69
C ALA A 484 -2.82 -32.63 3.12
N ILE A 485 -3.75 -32.53 2.17
CA ILE A 485 -5.16 -32.85 2.39
C ILE A 485 -5.31 -34.24 3.03
N ASP A 486 -6.11 -34.33 4.09
CA ASP A 486 -6.35 -35.58 4.80
C ASP A 486 -7.20 -36.54 3.92
N PRO A 487 -6.69 -37.75 3.59
CA PRO A 487 -7.37 -38.68 2.68
C PRO A 487 -8.78 -39.07 3.14
N ASP A 488 -8.97 -39.35 4.43
CA ASP A 488 -10.26 -39.74 5.00
C ASP A 488 -11.27 -38.60 4.94
N SER A 489 -10.86 -37.40 5.36
CA SER A 489 -11.70 -36.20 5.29
C SER A 489 -12.02 -35.82 3.84
N ALA A 490 -11.12 -36.05 2.89
CA ALA A 490 -11.37 -35.83 1.46
C ALA A 490 -12.44 -36.83 0.94
N ARG A 491 -12.32 -38.10 1.29
CA ARG A 491 -13.30 -39.14 0.94
C ARG A 491 -14.67 -38.83 1.53
N GLU A 492 -14.73 -38.41 2.80
CA GLU A 492 -15.96 -37.97 3.47
C GLU A 492 -16.60 -36.78 2.75
N ALA A 493 -15.82 -35.75 2.45
CA ALA A 493 -16.30 -34.55 1.76
C ALA A 493 -16.89 -34.90 0.39
N ILE A 494 -16.17 -35.68 -0.41
CA ILE A 494 -16.62 -36.07 -1.77
C ILE A 494 -17.94 -36.85 -1.69
N ARG A 495 -18.03 -37.86 -0.81
CA ARG A 495 -19.23 -38.69 -0.67
C ARG A 495 -20.42 -37.92 -0.15
N THR A 496 -20.21 -37.04 0.83
CA THR A 496 -21.26 -36.17 1.37
C THR A 496 -21.84 -35.26 0.30
N LEU A 497 -20.97 -34.56 -0.45
CA LEU A 497 -21.40 -33.68 -1.54
C LEU A 497 -22.17 -34.43 -2.63
N LYS A 498 -21.71 -35.62 -3.03
CA LYS A 498 -22.43 -36.46 -4.00
C LYS A 498 -23.79 -36.92 -3.49
N ALA A 499 -23.89 -37.32 -2.22
CA ALA A 499 -25.15 -37.72 -1.60
C ALA A 499 -26.16 -36.56 -1.55
N GLU A 500 -25.68 -35.32 -1.42
CA GLU A 500 -26.48 -34.10 -1.54
C GLU A 500 -26.83 -33.73 -3.01
N GLY A 501 -26.45 -34.54 -3.99
CA GLY A 501 -26.68 -34.28 -5.41
C GLY A 501 -25.78 -33.18 -6.00
N ARG A 502 -24.66 -32.87 -5.35
CA ARG A 502 -23.69 -31.86 -5.82
C ARG A 502 -22.61 -32.49 -6.70
N THR A 503 -22.14 -31.74 -7.68
CA THR A 503 -21.06 -32.18 -8.58
C THR A 503 -19.70 -31.79 -8.02
N VAL A 504 -18.90 -32.77 -7.61
CA VAL A 504 -17.49 -32.55 -7.28
C VAL A 504 -16.67 -32.66 -8.56
N ARG A 505 -16.14 -31.54 -9.06
CA ARG A 505 -15.49 -31.49 -10.38
C ARG A 505 -14.00 -31.74 -10.33
N ALA A 506 -13.34 -31.36 -9.24
CA ALA A 506 -11.91 -31.54 -9.07
C ALA A 506 -11.51 -31.55 -7.60
N MET A 507 -10.30 -32.06 -7.33
CA MET A 507 -9.61 -31.94 -6.06
C MET A 507 -8.27 -31.25 -6.28
N VAL A 508 -7.98 -30.20 -5.53
CA VAL A 508 -6.68 -29.53 -5.50
C VAL A 508 -5.85 -30.18 -4.40
N VAL A 509 -4.70 -30.73 -4.75
CA VAL A 509 -3.72 -31.28 -3.79
C VAL A 509 -2.50 -30.37 -3.75
N VAL A 510 -2.18 -29.85 -2.58
CA VAL A 510 -1.05 -28.92 -2.41
C VAL A 510 0.15 -29.65 -1.80
N HIS A 511 1.30 -29.54 -2.46
CA HIS A 511 2.59 -30.00 -1.92
C HIS A 511 3.20 -28.87 -1.07
N ALA A 512 2.71 -28.75 0.17
CA ALA A 512 2.95 -27.58 1.03
C ALA A 512 4.41 -27.49 1.50
N PHE A 513 4.99 -26.29 1.47
CA PHE A 513 6.36 -26.00 1.97
C PHE A 513 7.50 -26.83 1.35
N GLY A 514 7.22 -27.57 0.28
CA GLY A 514 8.16 -28.51 -0.34
C GLY A 514 7.85 -29.98 -0.08
N LEU A 515 6.95 -30.27 0.85
CA LEU A 515 6.59 -31.64 1.23
C LEU A 515 5.75 -32.31 0.13
N PRO A 516 6.14 -33.52 -0.32
CA PRO A 516 5.29 -34.30 -1.20
C PRO A 516 4.07 -34.84 -0.44
N ALA A 517 2.86 -34.50 -0.90
CA ALA A 517 1.62 -35.14 -0.49
C ALA A 517 1.61 -36.66 -0.74
N PRO A 518 0.81 -37.45 -0.02
CA PRO A 518 0.70 -38.91 -0.20
C PRO A 518 -0.10 -39.25 -1.47
N MET A 519 0.50 -38.97 -2.64
CA MET A 519 -0.21 -39.01 -3.92
C MET A 519 -0.77 -40.38 -4.26
N LYS A 520 -0.17 -41.49 -3.80
CA LYS A 520 -0.70 -42.83 -4.05
C LYS A 520 -2.13 -42.97 -3.50
N GLU A 521 -2.31 -42.68 -2.21
CA GLU A 521 -3.59 -42.80 -1.52
C GLU A 521 -4.62 -41.78 -2.04
N LEU A 522 -4.18 -40.54 -2.28
CA LEU A 522 -5.05 -39.49 -2.82
C LEU A 522 -5.52 -39.81 -4.25
N MET A 523 -4.66 -40.41 -5.08
CA MET A 523 -5.05 -40.86 -6.42
C MET A 523 -5.99 -42.07 -6.37
N GLU A 524 -5.79 -43.03 -5.45
CA GLU A 524 -6.73 -44.14 -5.24
C GLU A 524 -8.14 -43.62 -4.88
N ILE A 525 -8.25 -42.66 -3.97
CA ILE A 525 -9.53 -42.00 -3.64
C ILE A 525 -10.11 -41.27 -4.85
N ALA A 526 -9.28 -40.49 -5.55
CA ALA A 526 -9.69 -39.72 -6.71
C ALA A 526 -10.25 -40.61 -7.82
N ASP A 527 -9.62 -41.76 -8.08
CA ASP A 527 -10.02 -42.72 -9.10
C ASP A 527 -11.30 -43.47 -8.69
N GLU A 528 -11.39 -43.93 -7.44
CA GLU A 528 -12.61 -44.56 -6.89
C GLU A 528 -13.82 -43.62 -6.97
N GLU A 529 -13.61 -42.34 -6.71
CA GLU A 529 -14.66 -41.33 -6.71
C GLU A 529 -14.82 -40.64 -8.09
N GLY A 530 -13.99 -40.94 -9.08
CA GLY A 530 -14.04 -40.28 -10.40
C GLY A 530 -13.84 -38.76 -10.36
N VAL A 531 -13.02 -38.26 -9.44
CA VAL A 531 -12.72 -36.83 -9.26
C VAL A 531 -11.28 -36.54 -9.72
N PRO A 532 -11.06 -35.79 -10.81
CA PRO A 532 -9.71 -35.50 -11.28
C PRO A 532 -8.93 -34.60 -10.30
N VAL A 533 -7.64 -34.86 -10.18
CA VAL A 533 -6.72 -34.11 -9.31
C VAL A 533 -5.96 -33.02 -10.09
N LEU A 534 -5.88 -31.83 -9.51
CA LEU A 534 -4.91 -30.80 -9.86
C LEU A 534 -3.86 -30.70 -8.75
N GLU A 535 -2.59 -30.93 -9.09
CA GLU A 535 -1.46 -30.77 -8.18
C GLU A 535 -1.01 -29.30 -8.15
N ASP A 536 -1.13 -28.65 -6.99
CA ASP A 536 -0.47 -27.37 -6.72
C ASP A 536 0.95 -27.63 -6.21
N CYS A 537 1.91 -27.54 -7.13
CA CYS A 537 3.33 -27.72 -6.92
C CYS A 537 4.06 -26.39 -6.68
N ALA A 538 3.35 -25.30 -6.38
CA ALA A 538 3.96 -23.98 -6.22
C ALA A 538 5.04 -23.92 -5.12
N GLY A 539 4.95 -24.77 -4.10
CA GLY A 539 5.96 -24.91 -3.05
C GLY A 539 6.99 -26.00 -3.31
N ALA A 540 6.78 -26.88 -4.29
CA ALA A 540 7.41 -28.19 -4.34
C ALA A 540 8.18 -28.51 -5.62
N PHE A 541 8.53 -27.50 -6.44
CA PHE A 541 9.37 -27.70 -7.63
C PHE A 541 10.67 -28.45 -7.26
N GLY A 542 10.92 -29.61 -7.89
CA GLY A 542 12.07 -30.48 -7.60
C GLY A 542 11.85 -31.54 -6.52
N SER A 543 10.68 -31.57 -5.86
CA SER A 543 10.31 -32.64 -4.93
C SER A 543 9.91 -33.90 -5.69
N ARG A 544 10.12 -35.07 -5.08
CA ARG A 544 9.87 -36.38 -5.73
C ARG A 544 9.14 -37.35 -4.81
N ILE A 545 8.42 -38.31 -5.40
CA ILE A 545 7.88 -39.50 -4.74
C ILE A 545 8.49 -40.69 -5.48
N GLY A 546 9.34 -41.46 -4.80
CA GLY A 546 10.29 -42.35 -5.48
C GLY A 546 11.10 -41.60 -6.54
N ASP A 547 11.11 -42.10 -7.78
CA ASP A 547 11.80 -41.45 -8.90
C ASP A 547 10.95 -40.41 -9.64
N GLN A 548 9.64 -40.34 -9.37
CA GLN A 548 8.71 -39.48 -10.09
C GLN A 548 8.66 -38.07 -9.48
N SER A 549 8.63 -37.04 -10.34
CA SER A 549 8.43 -35.65 -9.90
C SER A 549 7.00 -35.45 -9.40
N VAL A 550 6.83 -34.65 -8.34
CA VAL A 550 5.52 -34.06 -8.04
C VAL A 550 5.06 -33.22 -9.24
N GLY A 551 3.76 -33.23 -9.50
CA GLY A 551 3.14 -32.65 -10.70
C GLY A 551 2.93 -33.63 -11.86
N SER A 552 3.32 -34.90 -11.71
CA SER A 552 3.14 -35.95 -12.73
C SER A 552 1.93 -36.88 -12.48
N PHE A 553 1.35 -36.84 -11.28
CA PHE A 553 0.37 -37.80 -10.81
C PHE A 553 -1.04 -37.43 -11.28
N GLY A 554 -1.45 -36.19 -11.05
CA GLY A 554 -2.78 -35.68 -11.34
C GLY A 554 -3.11 -35.56 -12.82
N ALA A 555 -4.31 -35.05 -13.10
CA ALA A 555 -4.75 -34.72 -14.45
C ALA A 555 -4.15 -33.38 -14.93
N ALA A 556 -3.81 -32.49 -13.99
CA ALA A 556 -3.12 -31.24 -14.23
C ALA A 556 -2.17 -30.91 -13.05
N ALA A 557 -1.16 -30.09 -13.30
CA ALA A 557 -0.26 -29.59 -12.28
C ALA A 557 0.12 -28.12 -12.53
N ALA A 558 0.25 -27.36 -11.46
CA ALA A 558 0.62 -25.95 -11.48
C ALA A 558 1.92 -25.71 -10.70
N PHE A 559 2.82 -24.92 -11.28
CA PHE A 559 4.09 -24.53 -10.69
C PHE A 559 4.17 -23.01 -10.54
N SER A 560 4.97 -22.52 -9.58
CA SER A 560 5.17 -21.09 -9.33
C SER A 560 6.64 -20.73 -9.36
N PHE A 561 6.94 -19.60 -10.02
CA PHE A 561 8.28 -19.03 -10.15
C PHE A 561 8.33 -17.60 -9.57
N ASN A 562 7.60 -17.36 -8.47
CA ASN A 562 7.65 -16.09 -7.74
C ASN A 562 9.04 -15.86 -7.10
N GLY A 563 9.33 -14.64 -6.66
CA GLY A 563 10.64 -14.22 -6.15
C GLY A 563 11.23 -15.07 -5.02
N ASN A 564 10.38 -15.65 -4.16
CA ASN A 564 10.83 -16.44 -3.01
C ASN A 564 10.89 -17.96 -3.24
N LYS A 565 10.59 -18.44 -4.45
CA LYS A 565 10.52 -19.87 -4.79
C LYS A 565 11.91 -20.45 -5.05
N VAL A 566 12.00 -21.78 -5.00
CA VAL A 566 13.26 -22.51 -5.29
C VAL A 566 13.79 -22.19 -6.69
N LEU A 567 12.90 -21.98 -7.65
CA LEU A 567 13.18 -21.45 -8.97
C LEU A 567 12.36 -20.18 -9.16
N THR A 568 12.97 -19.07 -9.57
CA THR A 568 12.26 -17.81 -9.80
C THR A 568 12.39 -17.30 -11.24
N THR A 569 11.42 -16.54 -11.70
CA THR A 569 11.48 -15.76 -12.96
C THR A 569 11.15 -14.29 -12.69
N SER A 570 11.45 -13.80 -11.47
CA SER A 570 10.84 -12.62 -10.83
C SER A 570 9.36 -12.86 -10.47
N GLY A 571 8.54 -13.07 -11.48
CA GLY A 571 7.16 -13.57 -11.37
C GLY A 571 6.87 -14.51 -12.53
N GLY A 572 6.21 -15.64 -12.23
CA GLY A 572 5.93 -16.66 -13.23
C GLY A 572 5.26 -17.91 -12.65
N GLY A 573 4.93 -18.84 -13.54
CA GLY A 573 4.46 -20.18 -13.23
C GLY A 573 4.47 -21.06 -14.47
N ALA A 574 4.07 -22.31 -14.30
CA ALA A 574 3.87 -23.24 -15.41
C ALA A 574 2.65 -24.12 -15.18
N LEU A 575 2.00 -24.52 -16.26
CA LEU A 575 0.84 -25.42 -16.27
C LEU A 575 1.17 -26.67 -17.09
N TYR A 576 1.06 -27.82 -16.45
CA TYR A 576 1.01 -29.12 -17.11
C TYR A 576 -0.43 -29.65 -17.10
N ILE A 577 -0.89 -30.19 -18.22
CA ILE A 577 -2.15 -30.92 -18.33
C ILE A 577 -1.86 -32.23 -19.05
N LYS A 578 -2.29 -33.36 -18.49
CA LYS A 578 -2.01 -34.69 -19.05
C LYS A 578 -2.66 -34.89 -20.43
N ASP A 579 -3.91 -34.42 -20.59
CA ASP A 579 -4.64 -34.46 -21.85
C ASP A 579 -4.14 -33.40 -22.87
N PRO A 580 -3.64 -33.80 -24.06
CA PRO A 580 -3.08 -32.86 -25.03
C PRO A 580 -4.10 -31.86 -25.61
N GLN A 581 -5.37 -32.24 -25.74
CA GLN A 581 -6.40 -31.36 -26.33
C GLN A 581 -6.75 -30.22 -25.37
N ARG A 582 -6.96 -30.55 -24.09
CA ARG A 582 -7.17 -29.60 -22.99
C ARG A 582 -5.95 -28.72 -22.77
N ARG A 583 -4.75 -29.29 -22.89
CA ARG A 583 -3.48 -28.54 -22.83
C ARG A 583 -3.42 -27.46 -23.93
N GLN A 584 -3.70 -27.84 -25.17
CA GLN A 584 -3.73 -26.89 -26.29
C GLN A 584 -4.82 -25.82 -26.13
N ALA A 585 -5.99 -26.19 -25.60
CA ALA A 585 -7.04 -25.23 -25.27
C ALA A 585 -6.58 -24.22 -24.20
N ALA A 586 -5.91 -24.69 -23.14
CA ALA A 586 -5.35 -23.82 -22.10
C ALA A 586 -4.29 -22.87 -22.64
N ARG A 587 -3.45 -23.31 -23.60
CA ARG A 587 -2.49 -22.43 -24.30
C ARG A 587 -3.18 -21.30 -25.05
N SER A 588 -4.28 -21.61 -25.74
CA SER A 588 -5.11 -20.60 -26.40
C SER A 588 -5.73 -19.63 -25.38
N TRP A 589 -6.33 -20.15 -24.30
CA TRP A 589 -6.91 -19.31 -23.25
C TRP A 589 -5.90 -18.38 -22.61
N ALA A 590 -4.66 -18.82 -22.36
CA ALA A 590 -3.59 -17.97 -21.81
C ALA A 590 -3.20 -16.80 -22.73
N ASN A 591 -3.57 -16.88 -24.01
CA ASN A 591 -3.31 -15.89 -25.05
C ASN A 591 -4.61 -15.32 -25.62
N GLN A 592 -5.51 -14.89 -24.74
CA GLN A 592 -6.80 -14.26 -25.07
C GLN A 592 -7.77 -15.15 -25.85
N GLY A 593 -7.62 -16.48 -25.79
CA GLY A 593 -8.48 -17.41 -26.54
C GLY A 593 -8.23 -17.37 -28.05
N LYS A 594 -7.05 -16.90 -28.46
CA LYS A 594 -6.68 -16.73 -29.86
C LYS A 594 -6.57 -18.08 -30.57
N VAL A 595 -7.24 -18.21 -31.72
CA VAL A 595 -7.10 -19.39 -32.59
C VAL A 595 -5.74 -19.35 -33.30
N ALA A 596 -4.93 -20.38 -33.10
CA ALA A 596 -3.60 -20.47 -33.71
C ALA A 596 -3.69 -20.54 -35.25
N GLY A 597 -2.80 -19.83 -35.93
CA GLY A 597 -2.68 -19.88 -37.40
C GLY A 597 -3.73 -19.11 -38.19
N GLN A 598 -4.72 -18.47 -37.56
CA GLN A 598 -5.74 -17.69 -38.27
C GLN A 598 -5.35 -16.22 -38.44
N ILE A 599 -5.60 -15.69 -39.65
CA ILE A 599 -5.41 -14.27 -40.01
C ILE A 599 -6.47 -13.43 -39.29
N GLY A 600 -6.10 -12.23 -38.82
CA GLY A 600 -7.05 -11.28 -38.23
C GLY A 600 -7.28 -11.41 -36.72
N TYR A 601 -6.54 -12.28 -36.02
CA TYR A 601 -6.70 -12.53 -34.58
C TYR A 601 -8.10 -13.05 -34.24
N GLU A 602 -8.51 -14.18 -34.81
CA GLU A 602 -9.78 -14.81 -34.44
C GLU A 602 -9.75 -15.31 -32.99
N HIS A 603 -10.86 -15.11 -32.28
CA HIS A 603 -11.06 -15.52 -30.88
C HIS A 603 -12.40 -16.23 -30.74
N ASN A 604 -12.38 -17.56 -30.61
CA ASN A 604 -13.61 -18.37 -30.53
C ASN A 604 -13.97 -18.83 -29.11
N THR A 605 -13.13 -18.51 -28.12
CA THR A 605 -13.37 -18.79 -26.71
C THR A 605 -12.89 -17.62 -25.86
N LEU A 606 -13.49 -17.43 -24.69
CA LEU A 606 -12.99 -16.44 -23.72
C LEU A 606 -11.60 -16.85 -23.24
N GLY A 607 -10.65 -15.91 -23.22
CA GLY A 607 -9.30 -16.12 -22.68
C GLY A 607 -8.85 -15.00 -21.75
N TYR A 608 -7.56 -15.03 -21.44
CA TYR A 608 -6.87 -14.20 -20.47
C TYR A 608 -5.50 -13.77 -21.04
N ASN A 609 -4.85 -12.81 -20.38
CA ASN A 609 -3.47 -12.45 -20.67
C ASN A 609 -2.53 -13.04 -19.62
N TYR A 610 -2.16 -14.31 -19.80
CA TYR A 610 -1.37 -15.07 -18.82
C TYR A 610 -0.01 -15.53 -19.33
N LYS A 611 0.41 -15.14 -20.54
CA LYS A 611 1.71 -15.54 -21.08
C LYS A 611 2.89 -15.00 -20.26
N LEU A 612 3.93 -15.83 -20.08
CA LEU A 612 5.20 -15.42 -19.50
C LEU A 612 5.99 -14.52 -20.48
N SER A 613 6.69 -13.51 -19.98
CA SER A 613 7.59 -12.68 -20.79
C SER A 613 8.88 -13.42 -21.16
N ASN A 614 9.48 -13.11 -22.31
CA ASN A 614 10.75 -13.71 -22.72
C ASN A 614 11.91 -13.33 -21.76
N ILE A 615 11.87 -12.13 -21.14
CA ILE A 615 12.82 -11.73 -20.09
C ILE A 615 12.68 -12.62 -18.85
N SER A 616 11.45 -12.88 -18.40
CA SER A 616 11.19 -13.76 -17.27
C SER A 616 11.65 -15.19 -17.56
N ALA A 617 11.39 -15.70 -18.76
CA ALA A 617 11.88 -17.02 -19.20
C ALA A 617 13.42 -17.07 -19.23
N ALA A 618 14.08 -15.98 -19.66
CA ALA A 618 15.53 -15.86 -19.63
C ALA A 618 16.13 -16.00 -18.21
N ILE A 619 15.49 -15.39 -17.21
CA ILE A 619 15.86 -15.60 -15.79
C ILE A 619 15.67 -17.07 -15.41
N GLY A 620 14.54 -17.67 -15.78
CA GLY A 620 14.24 -19.08 -15.50
C GLY A 620 15.26 -20.05 -16.09
N LEU A 621 15.74 -19.79 -17.32
CA LEU A 621 16.79 -20.58 -17.96
C LEU A 621 18.09 -20.58 -17.15
N GLY A 622 18.53 -19.41 -16.67
CA GLY A 622 19.71 -19.34 -15.80
C GLY A 622 19.50 -20.06 -14.46
N GLN A 623 18.30 -19.93 -13.88
CA GLN A 623 17.97 -20.56 -12.60
C GLN A 623 17.97 -22.09 -12.65
N LEU A 624 17.67 -22.68 -13.81
CA LEU A 624 17.71 -24.13 -14.03
C LEU A 624 19.14 -24.69 -14.00
N GLU A 625 20.14 -23.92 -14.40
CA GLU A 625 21.54 -24.40 -14.48
C GLU A 625 22.11 -24.79 -13.12
N THR A 626 21.63 -24.16 -12.05
CA THR A 626 22.11 -24.37 -10.67
C THR A 626 21.06 -24.96 -9.73
N LEU A 627 19.92 -25.43 -10.28
CA LEU A 627 18.79 -25.87 -9.47
C LEU A 627 19.12 -27.05 -8.54
N ASP A 628 19.78 -28.10 -9.04
CA ASP A 628 20.10 -29.29 -8.22
C ASP A 628 21.07 -28.95 -7.08
N GLN A 629 22.01 -28.04 -7.32
CA GLN A 629 22.91 -27.52 -6.30
C GLN A 629 22.13 -26.75 -5.23
N ARG A 630 21.17 -25.91 -5.65
CA ARG A 630 20.28 -25.17 -4.74
C ARG A 630 19.41 -26.10 -3.89
N LEU A 631 18.84 -27.14 -4.51
CA LEU A 631 18.05 -28.16 -3.80
C LEU A 631 18.90 -28.91 -2.78
N ALA A 632 20.11 -29.34 -3.15
CA ALA A 632 21.04 -29.99 -2.23
C ALA A 632 21.44 -29.06 -1.07
N ARG A 633 21.67 -27.77 -1.37
CA ARG A 633 21.99 -26.75 -0.36
C ARG A 633 20.85 -26.59 0.65
N LYS A 634 19.61 -26.47 0.18
CA LYS A 634 18.42 -26.32 1.03
C LYS A 634 18.17 -27.55 1.90
N ALA A 635 18.34 -28.76 1.35
CA ALA A 635 18.31 -29.99 2.13
C ALA A 635 19.39 -30.01 3.23
N GLY A 636 20.62 -29.60 2.91
CA GLY A 636 21.70 -29.48 3.89
C GLY A 636 21.40 -28.46 5.00
N LEU A 637 20.76 -27.32 4.68
CA LEU A 637 20.33 -26.34 5.68
C LEU A 637 19.28 -26.91 6.62
N PHE A 638 18.30 -27.65 6.09
CA PHE A 638 17.29 -28.32 6.91
C PHE A 638 17.91 -29.33 7.88
N GLN A 639 18.84 -30.18 7.42
CA GLN A 639 19.51 -31.14 8.29
C GLN A 639 20.30 -30.44 9.40
N LYS A 640 20.95 -29.30 9.12
CA LYS A 640 21.63 -28.50 10.15
C LYS A 640 20.67 -27.94 11.21
N TYR A 641 19.50 -27.44 10.81
CA TYR A 641 18.49 -27.05 11.78
C TYR A 641 18.03 -28.24 12.62
N LYS A 642 17.77 -29.39 11.98
CA LYS A 642 17.36 -30.62 12.68
C LYS A 642 18.40 -31.08 13.71
N GLU A 643 19.68 -31.08 13.34
CA GLU A 643 20.79 -31.37 14.25
C GLU A 643 20.86 -30.36 15.40
N ALA A 644 20.77 -29.06 15.07
CA ALA A 644 20.87 -27.95 16.02
C ALA A 644 19.80 -27.97 17.13
N PHE A 645 18.64 -28.58 16.88
CA PHE A 645 17.52 -28.68 17.82
C PHE A 645 17.24 -30.12 18.32
N SER A 646 18.04 -31.11 17.92
CA SER A 646 17.82 -32.53 18.24
C SER A 646 17.72 -32.88 19.73
N GLY A 647 18.35 -32.07 20.60
CA GLY A 647 18.31 -32.24 22.05
C GLY A 647 17.19 -31.50 22.78
N MET A 648 16.26 -30.86 22.05
CA MET A 648 15.20 -30.01 22.63
C MET A 648 13.83 -30.68 22.45
N PRO A 649 13.30 -31.39 23.47
CA PRO A 649 12.03 -32.14 23.37
C PRO A 649 10.80 -31.26 23.10
N GLU A 650 10.88 -29.96 23.38
CA GLU A 650 9.86 -28.96 23.08
C GLU A 650 9.81 -28.54 21.61
N VAL A 651 10.83 -28.88 20.82
CA VAL A 651 10.97 -28.53 19.40
C VAL A 651 10.68 -29.74 18.52
N THR A 652 9.98 -29.53 17.41
CA THR A 652 9.72 -30.56 16.40
C THR A 652 9.95 -29.97 15.02
N MET A 653 10.81 -30.59 14.20
CA MET A 653 10.99 -30.17 12.81
C MET A 653 9.80 -30.62 11.96
N MET A 654 9.60 -30.00 10.79
CA MET A 654 8.58 -30.44 9.84
C MET A 654 8.72 -31.94 9.50
N PRO A 655 7.62 -32.62 9.13
CA PRO A 655 7.67 -34.04 8.80
C PRO A 655 8.63 -34.36 7.64
N GLU A 656 9.17 -35.58 7.64
CA GLU A 656 9.93 -36.15 6.52
C GLU A 656 9.26 -37.47 6.11
N PRO A 657 8.26 -37.44 5.21
CA PRO A 657 7.59 -38.66 4.76
C PRO A 657 8.58 -39.62 4.08
N ASP A 658 8.51 -40.90 4.40
CA ASP A 658 9.43 -41.94 3.93
C ASP A 658 9.29 -42.26 2.43
N TYR A 659 8.14 -41.94 1.84
CA TYR A 659 7.82 -42.19 0.44
C TYR A 659 8.37 -41.13 -0.54
N GLY A 660 8.88 -39.99 -0.05
CA GLY A 660 9.20 -38.86 -0.92
C GLY A 660 10.34 -37.97 -0.45
N ARG A 661 10.94 -37.25 -1.41
CA ARG A 661 12.01 -36.29 -1.20
C ARG A 661 11.46 -34.87 -1.23
N ASN A 662 11.56 -34.18 -0.10
CA ASN A 662 11.24 -32.76 0.05
C ASN A 662 12.30 -31.85 -0.61
N ASN A 663 11.87 -30.75 -1.24
CA ASN A 663 12.78 -29.72 -1.79
C ASN A 663 13.23 -28.67 -0.76
N TYR A 664 12.65 -28.69 0.43
CA TYR A 664 12.86 -27.78 1.55
C TYR A 664 12.72 -26.31 1.16
N TRP A 665 11.70 -25.97 0.36
CA TRP A 665 11.41 -24.58 0.01
C TRP A 665 11.46 -23.69 1.25
N LEU A 666 10.77 -24.10 2.31
CA LEU A 666 10.91 -23.53 3.64
C LEU A 666 11.20 -24.64 4.66
N SER A 667 12.20 -24.43 5.52
CA SER A 667 12.46 -25.26 6.69
C SER A 667 11.55 -24.79 7.83
N CYS A 668 10.64 -25.66 8.27
CA CYS A 668 9.66 -25.30 9.29
C CYS A 668 10.00 -25.95 10.64
N LEU A 669 9.84 -25.16 11.70
CA LEU A 669 10.09 -25.54 13.09
C LEU A 669 8.81 -25.38 13.89
N GLY A 670 8.47 -26.40 14.66
CA GLY A 670 7.32 -26.48 15.56
C GLY A 670 7.73 -26.45 17.01
N VAL A 671 6.86 -25.89 17.86
CA VAL A 671 7.02 -25.85 19.31
C VAL A 671 5.78 -26.40 20.02
N ASN A 672 5.95 -27.10 21.15
CA ASN A 672 4.85 -27.80 21.82
C ASN A 672 3.78 -26.88 22.46
N SER A 673 4.14 -25.65 22.82
CA SER A 673 3.21 -24.67 23.40
C SER A 673 2.78 -23.61 22.38
N SER A 674 1.47 -23.52 22.15
CA SER A 674 0.85 -22.48 21.33
C SER A 674 1.20 -21.09 21.85
N GLY A 675 1.71 -20.22 20.99
CA GLY A 675 2.15 -18.85 21.33
C GLY A 675 3.66 -18.65 21.19
N HIS A 676 4.47 -19.68 21.43
CA HIS A 676 5.93 -19.56 21.30
C HIS A 676 6.39 -19.38 19.85
N ALA A 677 5.65 -19.90 18.86
CA ALA A 677 6.01 -19.71 17.45
C ALA A 677 5.96 -18.22 17.03
N GLU A 678 4.95 -17.49 17.49
CA GLU A 678 4.82 -16.05 17.24
C GLU A 678 5.90 -15.24 17.97
N GLU A 679 6.23 -15.65 19.20
CA GLU A 679 7.32 -15.06 19.99
C GLU A 679 8.69 -15.27 19.31
N ILE A 680 9.00 -16.48 18.83
CA ILE A 680 10.22 -16.76 18.06
C ILE A 680 10.30 -15.87 16.81
N VAL A 681 9.19 -15.73 16.07
CA VAL A 681 9.15 -14.83 14.90
C VAL A 681 9.40 -13.37 15.31
N ALA A 682 8.83 -12.94 16.43
CA ALA A 682 9.04 -11.59 16.94
C ALA A 682 10.50 -11.37 17.37
N ASP A 683 11.10 -12.31 18.09
CA ASP A 683 12.48 -12.24 18.58
C ASP A 683 13.48 -12.26 17.43
N LEU A 684 13.32 -13.17 16.46
CA LEU A 684 14.13 -13.17 15.23
C LEU A 684 14.02 -11.83 14.48
N ARG A 685 12.81 -11.26 14.42
CA ARG A 685 12.60 -9.94 13.80
C ARG A 685 13.33 -8.83 14.54
N THR A 686 13.39 -8.83 15.88
CA THR A 686 14.19 -7.84 16.63
C THR A 686 15.68 -7.93 16.31
N HIS A 687 16.15 -9.11 15.92
CA HIS A 687 17.51 -9.38 15.46
C HIS A 687 17.70 -9.23 13.94
N ARG A 688 16.72 -8.63 13.23
CA ARG A 688 16.80 -8.40 11.77
C ARG A 688 16.89 -9.69 10.97
N ILE A 689 16.26 -10.74 11.47
CA ILE A 689 16.13 -12.04 10.80
C ILE A 689 14.67 -12.23 10.40
N GLU A 690 14.43 -12.53 9.12
CA GLU A 690 13.10 -12.79 8.61
C GLU A 690 12.68 -14.23 8.90
N ALA A 691 11.62 -14.38 9.69
CA ALA A 691 10.87 -15.61 9.86
C ALA A 691 9.38 -15.33 9.64
N SER A 692 8.61 -16.37 9.33
CA SER A 692 7.16 -16.25 9.10
C SER A 692 6.40 -17.27 9.93
N PRO A 693 5.24 -16.90 10.52
CA PRO A 693 4.31 -17.92 10.99
C PRO A 693 3.84 -18.80 9.81
N MET A 694 3.37 -20.01 10.10
CA MET A 694 2.67 -20.83 9.12
C MET A 694 1.46 -20.09 8.54
N TRP A 695 1.00 -20.51 7.35
CA TRP A 695 -0.20 -19.95 6.74
C TRP A 695 -1.39 -20.08 7.69
N LYS A 696 -2.14 -18.99 7.83
CA LYS A 696 -3.40 -19.01 8.57
C LYS A 696 -4.40 -19.88 7.77
N PRO A 697 -5.02 -20.91 8.39
CA PRO A 697 -5.89 -21.84 7.70
C PRO A 697 -7.06 -21.13 7.01
N MET A 698 -7.51 -21.68 5.88
CA MET A 698 -8.49 -21.08 5.00
C MET A 698 -9.82 -20.83 5.71
N HIS A 699 -10.32 -21.75 6.52
CA HIS A 699 -11.56 -21.58 7.28
C HIS A 699 -11.49 -20.43 8.30
N GLN A 700 -10.29 -20.00 8.71
CA GLN A 700 -10.11 -18.86 9.60
C GLN A 700 -9.92 -17.53 8.85
N GLN A 701 -9.73 -17.57 7.53
CA GLN A 701 -9.64 -16.37 6.71
C GLN A 701 -11.03 -15.75 6.61
N SER A 702 -11.13 -14.43 6.85
CA SER A 702 -12.42 -13.73 6.79
C SER A 702 -13.15 -13.88 5.44
N LEU A 703 -12.41 -14.09 4.35
CA LEU A 703 -12.96 -14.31 3.01
C LEU A 703 -13.71 -15.65 2.85
N ASN A 704 -13.43 -16.61 3.72
CA ASN A 704 -13.78 -18.03 3.57
C ASN A 704 -14.61 -18.58 4.74
N GLN A 705 -15.13 -17.72 5.62
CA GLN A 705 -15.88 -18.14 6.81
C GLN A 705 -17.16 -18.93 6.49
N ASP A 706 -17.74 -18.69 5.31
CA ASP A 706 -18.97 -19.34 4.85
C ASP A 706 -18.70 -20.63 4.06
N LEU A 707 -17.44 -21.02 3.85
CA LEU A 707 -17.11 -22.24 3.12
C LEU A 707 -17.36 -23.47 3.98
N ARG A 708 -17.87 -24.53 3.34
CA ARG A 708 -17.99 -25.85 3.95
C ARG A 708 -16.61 -26.38 4.33
N TYR A 709 -16.54 -27.08 5.45
CA TYR A 709 -15.30 -27.58 6.04
C TYR A 709 -15.50 -29.03 6.53
N PHE A 710 -14.54 -29.90 6.21
CA PHE A 710 -14.48 -31.30 6.65
C PHE A 710 -13.14 -31.59 7.35
N GLY A 711 -13.17 -32.38 8.43
CA GLY A 711 -12.00 -32.78 9.20
C GLY A 711 -11.96 -32.25 10.65
N ILE A 712 -10.86 -32.50 11.35
CA ILE A 712 -10.74 -32.32 12.81
C ILE A 712 -9.97 -31.07 13.26
N LYS A 713 -9.63 -30.18 12.32
CA LYS A 713 -8.87 -28.93 12.53
C LYS A 713 -7.41 -29.11 12.93
N ALA A 714 -6.74 -30.12 12.42
CA ALA A 714 -5.29 -30.29 12.47
C ALA A 714 -4.55 -29.08 11.87
N SER A 715 -5.10 -28.43 10.84
CA SER A 715 -4.57 -27.17 10.28
C SER A 715 -4.38 -26.07 11.34
N ASN A 716 -5.24 -25.99 12.36
CA ASN A 716 -5.14 -25.02 13.45
C ASN A 716 -3.95 -25.32 14.36
N ASN A 717 -3.72 -26.60 14.62
CA ASN A 717 -2.60 -27.07 15.42
C ASN A 717 -1.28 -26.71 14.74
N ILE A 718 -1.15 -27.05 13.45
CA ILE A 718 0.02 -26.73 12.64
C ILE A 718 0.26 -25.21 12.58
N HIS A 719 -0.78 -24.41 12.29
CA HIS A 719 -0.65 -22.96 12.21
C HIS A 719 -0.14 -22.32 13.50
N ARG A 720 -0.62 -22.79 14.66
CA ARG A 720 -0.26 -22.23 15.98
C ARG A 720 1.12 -22.63 16.47
N ARG A 721 1.60 -23.80 16.05
CA ARG A 721 2.85 -24.39 16.58
C ARG A 721 4.03 -24.18 15.67
N PHE A 722 3.84 -24.09 14.36
CA PHE A 722 4.93 -24.07 13.41
C PHE A 722 5.21 -22.66 12.87
N LEU A 723 6.48 -22.42 12.53
CA LEU A 723 6.97 -21.25 11.81
C LEU A 723 7.98 -21.66 10.73
N SER A 724 8.17 -20.81 9.73
CA SER A 724 9.22 -20.95 8.72
C SER A 724 10.47 -20.19 9.16
N LEU A 725 11.61 -20.89 9.17
CA LEU A 725 12.92 -20.32 9.43
C LEU A 725 13.59 -19.86 8.12
N PRO A 726 14.59 -18.95 8.18
CA PRO A 726 15.44 -18.62 7.05
C PRO A 726 15.94 -19.86 6.32
N SER A 727 15.62 -19.92 5.03
CA SER A 727 15.75 -21.06 4.14
C SER A 727 16.42 -20.70 2.81
N GLY A 728 16.95 -19.48 2.67
CA GLY A 728 17.72 -19.07 1.48
C GLY A 728 18.95 -19.95 1.26
N SER A 729 19.23 -20.34 0.03
CA SER A 729 20.42 -21.14 -0.30
C SER A 729 21.74 -20.42 0.01
N SER A 730 21.73 -19.09 -0.02
CA SER A 730 22.85 -18.22 0.36
C SER A 730 23.08 -18.08 1.87
N LEU A 731 22.23 -18.68 2.72
CA LEU A 731 22.38 -18.62 4.18
C LEU A 731 23.72 -19.26 4.60
N THR A 732 24.57 -18.50 5.28
CA THR A 732 25.90 -18.96 5.75
C THR A 732 25.80 -19.80 7.02
N ALA A 733 26.90 -20.47 7.41
CA ALA A 733 26.90 -21.29 8.63
C ALA A 733 26.80 -20.41 9.89
N GLU A 734 27.45 -19.25 9.87
CA GLU A 734 27.43 -18.25 10.93
C GLU A 734 26.02 -17.66 11.11
N GLN A 735 25.36 -17.32 10.00
CA GLN A 735 23.98 -16.84 10.03
C GLN A 735 23.01 -17.92 10.51
N LEU A 736 23.19 -19.19 10.09
CA LEU A 736 22.37 -20.29 10.58
C LEU A 736 22.55 -20.50 12.09
N GLU A 737 23.78 -20.44 12.61
CA GLU A 737 24.03 -20.57 14.04
C GLU A 737 23.43 -19.37 14.81
N GLN A 738 23.48 -18.16 14.25
CA GLN A 738 22.82 -17.00 14.81
C GLN A 738 21.30 -17.22 14.94
N VAL A 739 20.64 -17.74 13.89
CA VAL A 739 19.22 -18.12 13.94
C VAL A 739 18.99 -19.16 15.05
N CYS A 740 19.80 -20.21 15.10
CA CYS A 740 19.66 -21.28 16.08
C CYS A 740 19.86 -20.78 17.52
N SER A 741 20.85 -19.93 17.77
CA SER A 741 21.12 -19.36 19.11
C SER A 741 19.92 -18.55 19.59
N ILE A 742 19.37 -17.66 18.77
CA ILE A 742 18.22 -16.84 19.13
C ILE A 742 17.01 -17.73 19.45
N VAL A 743 16.72 -18.73 18.61
CA VAL A 743 15.64 -19.69 18.87
C VAL A 743 15.85 -20.42 20.21
N ARG A 744 17.07 -20.90 20.49
CA ARG A 744 17.39 -21.56 21.77
C ARG A 744 17.25 -20.61 22.95
N GLU A 745 17.65 -19.35 22.82
CA GLU A 745 17.56 -18.34 23.88
C GLU A 745 16.10 -17.99 24.18
N THR A 746 15.27 -17.77 23.14
CA THR A 746 13.82 -17.56 23.29
C THR A 746 13.16 -18.72 24.03
N LEU A 747 13.60 -19.95 23.76
CA LEU A 747 13.08 -21.15 24.44
C LEU A 747 13.64 -21.34 25.87
N LYS A 748 14.90 -20.97 26.14
CA LYS A 748 15.57 -21.11 27.46
C LYS A 748 15.24 -20.02 28.46
N GLY A 749 14.83 -18.83 28.01
CA GLY A 749 14.51 -17.69 28.88
C GLY A 749 13.27 -17.90 29.77
N ARG A 750 12.84 -19.16 29.96
CA ARG A 750 11.63 -19.57 30.68
C ARG A 750 11.86 -20.88 31.41
#